data_AF-A0A5C5XW57-F1
#
_entry.id   AF-A0A5C5XW57-F1
#
_cell.length_a   1.000
_cell.length_b   1.000
_cell.length_c   1.000
_cell.angle_alpha   90.00
_cell.angle_beta   90.00
_cell.angle_gamma   90.00
#
_symmetry.space_group_name_H-M   'P 1'
#
loop_
_entity.id
_entity.type
_entity.pdbx_description
1 polymer ?
#
loop_
_entity_poly.entity_id
_entity_poly.type
_entity_poly.pdbx_seq_one_letter_code
_entity_poly.pdbx_strand_id
1 'polypeptide(L)'
;MRLPDSAIRGSAYCLLFAIAAFYPSVDLAQPVPVGEGGNASPAETAGFELPLRWKASGSLIEPVSDDTHQIVSVKDPTVVRYDGRWHVYATAYSTSAKTWSMVYLDFTDWSEAASAPLTHIDVNPGLRGYHCAPHLFYFAPQQKWYLVFQSQQPQYCTTDDPSKPESWTAPQNFFAKLPDSTPRLPIDYHVICDDTHAYLFFTGDNGRFYRCRTKLADFPNGMSAPEVAIDDSRDHLFEGSMTYKIKGVDRYLTIIEALSPARYYSAWTATDLNGEWTPLEGADSWESPFAGINNVAFEDGVEPWTRDISHGELLRDNYDQTPTVDPQNLRFLFQGRDPDSGGPYQLLPYRLGLLTQVSRGGEADRSAENNPEPQGPARRRGRGGFGGPIELRADDKPAFDDPPRDFMVARDDAPHGKLEMIEYDSKSVGATRKMNVYTPPGYSSDRRYPVLYLLHGIGGDETEWERFAHPNVILDNLIAEGKAAPMIVVMPNGRAQKNDRAEGNVMASAPAFAKFEADLQGDVIPTIESRYSVLADREHRALAGLSMGGGQSLNFGLGNLDTFAWVGGFSSAPNTKPPAELVPDPAAAREKLKLLWLSCGDQDGLIRVSQAVHRHLEEQGVPHIWHVDTHGHDPQHWSKSLYWFAQQVFQPTEQ
;
A
#
# COMPACT_ATOMS: atom_id res chain seq x y z
N MET A 1 -26.83 -32.04 -38.08
CA MET A 1 -26.14 -32.77 -39.17
C MET A 1 -24.99 -31.89 -39.64
N ARG A 2 -23.85 -32.51 -39.93
CA ARG A 2 -22.49 -31.96 -40.12
C ARG A 2 -22.36 -30.78 -41.09
N LEU A 3 -21.44 -29.85 -40.80
CA LEU A 3 -20.72 -29.00 -41.76
C LEU A 3 -19.88 -29.87 -42.74
N PRO A 4 -19.48 -29.38 -43.93
CA PRO A 4 -18.17 -28.70 -44.02
C PRO A 4 -18.00 -27.61 -45.11
N ASP A 5 -16.90 -26.88 -44.93
CA ASP A 5 -16.26 -25.88 -45.78
C ASP A 5 -15.85 -26.33 -47.20
N SER A 6 -15.68 -25.35 -48.09
CA SER A 6 -14.57 -25.32 -49.06
C SER A 6 -14.34 -23.91 -49.61
N ALA A 7 -13.11 -23.65 -50.02
CA ALA A 7 -12.51 -22.34 -50.21
C ALA A 7 -12.10 -22.04 -51.68
N ILE A 8 -11.50 -20.85 -51.84
CA ILE A 8 -10.40 -20.41 -52.75
C ILE A 8 -10.73 -19.69 -54.09
N ARG A 9 -10.05 -18.51 -54.24
CA ARG A 9 -9.41 -17.83 -55.43
C ARG A 9 -10.15 -16.59 -55.98
N GLY A 10 -9.52 -15.45 -56.28
CA GLY A 10 -8.12 -15.01 -56.18
C GLY A 10 -7.84 -13.64 -56.88
N SER A 11 -6.58 -13.17 -56.78
CA SER A 11 -5.83 -12.21 -57.64
C SER A 11 -6.20 -10.71 -57.65
N ALA A 12 -5.33 -9.71 -57.89
CA ALA A 12 -3.87 -9.46 -57.86
C ALA A 12 -3.62 -8.00 -58.38
N TYR A 13 -2.42 -7.44 -58.12
CA TYR A 13 -1.75 -6.20 -58.65
C TYR A 13 -2.08 -4.83 -57.99
N CYS A 14 -1.20 -3.81 -57.88
CA CYS A 14 0.25 -3.57 -57.71
C CYS A 14 0.56 -2.06 -58.01
N LEU A 15 1.68 -1.55 -57.44
CA LEU A 15 2.40 -0.25 -57.65
C LEU A 15 1.84 1.04 -56.98
N LEU A 16 2.52 1.73 -56.04
CA LEU A 16 3.84 2.44 -55.96
C LEU A 16 3.86 3.83 -56.63
N PHE A 17 4.02 4.91 -55.84
CA PHE A 17 5.27 5.71 -55.70
C PHE A 17 5.12 6.93 -54.76
N ALA A 18 6.28 7.36 -54.23
CA ALA A 18 6.56 8.35 -53.18
C ALA A 18 6.46 9.83 -53.58
N ILE A 19 6.54 10.75 -52.59
CA ILE A 19 7.56 11.82 -52.45
C ILE A 19 7.20 12.75 -51.26
N ALA A 20 8.21 13.11 -50.47
CA ALA A 20 8.20 14.10 -49.40
C ALA A 20 8.46 15.53 -49.94
N ALA A 21 7.90 16.56 -49.29
CA ALA A 21 8.56 17.86 -49.05
C ALA A 21 7.72 18.83 -48.18
N PHE A 22 8.33 19.26 -47.07
CA PHE A 22 8.40 20.61 -46.47
C PHE A 22 7.16 21.43 -46.08
N TYR A 23 7.13 21.86 -44.81
CA TYR A 23 6.78 23.21 -44.31
C TYR A 23 7.38 23.41 -42.88
N PRO A 24 7.52 24.65 -42.37
CA PRO A 24 8.77 25.16 -41.81
C PRO A 24 8.83 25.16 -40.28
N SER A 25 10.07 25.31 -39.79
CA SER A 25 10.49 25.48 -38.41
C SER A 25 9.78 26.65 -37.72
N VAL A 26 9.19 26.38 -36.55
CA VAL A 26 8.84 27.40 -35.54
C VAL A 26 9.76 27.16 -34.35
N ASP A 27 10.45 28.21 -33.93
CA ASP A 27 11.42 28.23 -32.83
C ASP A 27 10.85 27.57 -31.56
N LEU A 28 11.58 26.57 -31.05
CA LEU A 28 11.40 26.06 -29.70
C LEU A 28 11.88 27.13 -28.71
N ALA A 29 10.93 27.76 -28.03
CA ALA A 29 11.23 28.52 -26.83
C ALA A 29 11.91 27.59 -25.81
N GLN A 30 13.05 28.05 -25.30
CA GLN A 30 13.90 27.37 -24.32
C GLN A 30 13.10 26.95 -23.06
N PRO A 31 13.46 25.83 -22.42
CA PRO A 31 12.91 25.49 -21.11
C PRO A 31 13.27 26.57 -20.09
N VAL A 32 12.24 27.10 -19.42
CA VAL A 32 12.38 27.92 -18.22
C VAL A 32 12.95 27.02 -17.11
N PRO A 33 13.92 27.48 -16.29
CA PRO A 33 14.43 26.67 -15.18
C PRO A 33 13.31 26.42 -14.17
N VAL A 34 13.09 25.16 -13.79
CA VAL A 34 12.25 24.84 -12.63
C VAL A 34 13.02 25.30 -11.39
N GLY A 35 12.51 26.37 -10.77
CA GLY A 35 12.98 26.88 -9.50
C GLY A 35 12.60 25.95 -8.34
N GLU A 36 13.12 26.31 -7.16
CA GLU A 36 12.72 25.80 -5.84
C GLU A 36 11.22 25.47 -5.77
N GLY A 37 10.88 24.33 -5.15
CA GLY A 37 9.53 23.80 -5.04
C GLY A 37 8.47 24.88 -4.84
N GLY A 38 7.65 25.08 -5.86
CA GLY A 38 6.43 25.85 -5.72
C GLY A 38 5.50 25.09 -4.79
N ASN A 39 5.10 25.72 -3.67
CA ASN A 39 3.92 25.28 -2.93
C ASN A 39 2.77 25.11 -3.94
N ALA A 40 2.21 23.90 -4.05
CA ALA A 40 0.92 23.71 -4.69
C ALA A 40 -0.05 24.75 -4.13
N SER A 41 -0.84 25.38 -5.00
CA SER A 41 -1.73 26.44 -4.55
C SER A 41 -2.76 25.85 -3.57
N PRO A 42 -3.27 26.63 -2.59
CA PRO A 42 -4.34 26.16 -1.70
C PRO A 42 -5.58 25.61 -2.42
N ALA A 43 -5.79 25.99 -3.69
CA ALA A 43 -6.87 25.50 -4.54
C ALA A 43 -6.61 24.08 -5.11
N GLU A 44 -5.33 23.69 -5.29
CA GLU A 44 -4.90 22.37 -5.74
C GLU A 44 -4.85 21.37 -4.59
N THR A 45 -4.43 21.79 -3.39
CA THR A 45 -4.43 20.92 -2.19
C THR A 45 -5.77 20.92 -1.45
N ALA A 46 -6.80 21.55 -2.01
CA ALA A 46 -8.12 21.73 -1.37
C ALA A 46 -8.04 22.29 0.06
N GLY A 47 -7.02 23.10 0.34
CA GLY A 47 -6.79 23.69 1.66
C GLY A 47 -6.09 22.78 2.67
N PHE A 48 -5.65 21.57 2.31
CA PHE A 48 -4.83 20.73 3.20
C PHE A 48 -3.36 21.18 3.21
N GLU A 49 -2.73 21.08 4.38
CA GLU A 49 -1.28 21.24 4.54
C GLU A 49 -0.61 19.87 4.36
N LEU A 50 -0.14 19.59 3.14
CA LEU A 50 0.45 18.29 2.77
C LEU A 50 2.00 18.32 2.80
N PRO A 51 2.66 17.17 3.10
CA PRO A 51 2.06 15.94 3.61
C PRO A 51 1.52 16.13 5.03
N LEU A 52 0.43 15.42 5.37
CA LEU A 52 -0.15 15.45 6.71
C LEU A 52 0.79 14.84 7.75
N ARG A 53 0.72 15.33 8.99
CA ARG A 53 1.43 14.79 10.14
C ARG A 53 0.47 14.70 11.32
N TRP A 54 0.56 13.62 12.08
CA TRP A 54 -0.36 13.32 13.17
C TRP A 54 0.38 13.02 14.47
N LYS A 55 -0.25 13.41 15.59
CA LYS A 55 0.03 12.89 16.92
C LYS A 55 -1.06 11.91 17.32
N ALA A 56 -0.70 10.67 17.62
CA ALA A 56 -1.60 9.63 18.11
C ALA A 56 -1.61 9.57 19.63
N SER A 57 -2.81 9.57 20.21
CA SER A 57 -3.02 9.25 21.61
C SER A 57 -2.65 7.79 21.94
N GLY A 58 -2.67 7.45 23.22
CA GLY A 58 -2.80 6.06 23.65
C GLY A 58 -4.15 5.46 23.22
N SER A 59 -4.36 4.18 23.56
CA SER A 59 -5.68 3.55 23.49
C SER A 59 -6.65 4.29 24.41
N LEU A 60 -7.69 4.92 23.84
CA LEU A 60 -8.66 5.74 24.57
C LEU A 60 -9.94 4.98 24.89
N ILE A 61 -10.40 4.09 23.99
CA ILE A 61 -11.63 3.32 24.18
C ILE A 61 -11.31 1.84 23.99
N GLU A 62 -11.51 1.08 25.06
CA GLU A 62 -11.23 -0.35 25.13
C GLU A 62 -12.54 -1.16 25.25
N PRO A 63 -12.57 -2.43 24.81
CA PRO A 63 -13.70 -3.30 25.06
C PRO A 63 -13.84 -3.55 26.56
N VAL A 64 -15.01 -3.22 27.08
CA VAL A 64 -15.41 -3.54 28.45
C VAL A 64 -16.49 -4.60 28.37
N SER A 65 -16.16 -5.81 28.84
CA SER A 65 -17.14 -6.90 28.97
C SER A 65 -17.99 -6.71 30.23
N ASP A 66 -19.25 -7.10 30.15
CA ASP A 66 -20.18 -7.17 31.29
C ASP A 66 -20.65 -8.62 31.55
N ASP A 67 -21.54 -8.80 32.53
CA ASP A 67 -22.07 -10.12 32.92
C ASP A 67 -22.76 -10.90 31.77
N THR A 68 -23.22 -10.19 30.74
CA THR A 68 -23.98 -10.71 29.60
C THR A 68 -23.24 -10.62 28.27
N HIS A 69 -22.28 -9.70 28.14
CA HIS A 69 -21.55 -9.40 26.91
C HIS A 69 -20.06 -9.60 27.12
N GLN A 70 -19.50 -10.65 26.51
CA GLN A 70 -18.06 -10.85 26.45
C GLN A 70 -17.55 -10.34 25.10
N ILE A 71 -16.95 -9.15 25.07
CA ILE A 71 -16.42 -8.52 23.87
C ILE A 71 -14.90 -8.47 23.86
N VAL A 72 -14.31 -8.49 22.66
CA VAL A 72 -12.84 -8.50 22.47
C VAL A 72 -12.32 -7.29 21.72
N SER A 73 -13.21 -6.52 21.08
CA SER A 73 -12.87 -5.38 20.24
C SER A 73 -13.93 -4.29 20.29
N VAL A 74 -13.48 -3.05 20.10
CA VAL A 74 -14.30 -1.89 19.73
C VAL A 74 -13.70 -1.34 18.44
N LYS A 75 -14.55 -1.12 17.43
CA LYS A 75 -14.17 -0.99 16.02
C LYS A 75 -15.04 0.00 15.28
N ASP A 76 -14.61 0.40 14.09
CA ASP A 76 -15.39 1.11 13.07
C ASP A 76 -16.22 2.27 13.66
N PRO A 77 -15.57 3.25 14.32
CA PRO A 77 -16.29 4.26 15.07
C PRO A 77 -16.93 5.30 14.15
N THR A 78 -18.10 5.78 14.56
CA THR A 78 -18.65 7.06 14.12
C THR A 78 -18.76 8.02 15.29
N VAL A 79 -18.48 9.31 15.06
CA VAL A 79 -18.39 10.34 16.10
C VAL A 79 -19.00 11.68 15.68
N VAL A 80 -19.81 12.26 16.58
CA VAL A 80 -20.33 13.64 16.47
C VAL A 80 -20.14 14.39 17.78
N ARG A 81 -20.00 15.72 17.70
CA ARG A 81 -20.18 16.62 18.84
C ARG A 81 -21.58 17.19 18.82
N TYR A 82 -22.39 16.90 19.84
CA TYR A 82 -23.74 17.44 20.00
C TYR A 82 -24.03 17.68 21.48
N ASP A 83 -24.77 18.75 21.78
CA ASP A 83 -25.13 19.16 23.15
C ASP A 83 -23.96 19.17 24.15
N GLY A 84 -22.78 19.62 23.69
CA GLY A 84 -21.58 19.68 24.53
C GLY A 84 -20.98 18.32 24.88
N ARG A 85 -21.34 17.24 24.18
CA ARG A 85 -20.81 15.88 24.37
C ARG A 85 -20.35 15.27 23.05
N TRP A 86 -19.35 14.40 23.13
CA TRP A 86 -18.99 13.50 22.05
C TRP A 86 -19.92 12.30 22.14
N HIS A 87 -20.57 11.96 21.04
CA HIS A 87 -21.35 10.73 20.92
C HIS A 87 -20.62 9.81 19.97
N VAL A 88 -20.27 8.61 20.45
CA VAL A 88 -19.57 7.60 19.67
C VAL A 88 -20.43 6.36 19.57
N TYR A 89 -20.69 5.92 18.36
CA TYR A 89 -21.18 4.57 18.07
C TYR A 89 -20.05 3.78 17.42
N ALA A 90 -19.91 2.50 17.78
CA ALA A 90 -18.83 1.66 17.27
C ALA A 90 -19.29 0.22 17.14
N THR A 91 -18.66 -0.55 16.25
CA THR A 91 -18.79 -2.01 16.19
C THR A 91 -18.13 -2.66 17.41
N ALA A 92 -18.72 -3.75 17.91
CA ALA A 92 -18.06 -4.66 18.85
C ALA A 92 -18.27 -6.11 18.44
N TYR A 93 -17.23 -6.95 18.55
CA TYR A 93 -17.41 -8.40 18.40
C TYR A 93 -17.71 -9.05 19.74
N SER A 94 -18.91 -9.62 19.87
CA SER A 94 -19.28 -10.42 21.02
C SER A 94 -18.85 -11.87 20.83
N THR A 95 -17.95 -12.33 21.68
CA THR A 95 -17.53 -13.74 21.75
C THR A 95 -18.59 -14.63 22.41
N SER A 96 -19.37 -14.08 23.35
CA SER A 96 -20.48 -14.81 23.98
C SER A 96 -21.62 -15.06 23.00
N ALA A 97 -22.00 -14.05 22.20
CA ALA A 97 -23.06 -14.17 21.20
C ALA A 97 -22.54 -14.64 19.82
N LYS A 98 -21.22 -14.66 19.60
CA LYS A 98 -20.55 -15.00 18.33
C LYS A 98 -21.07 -14.19 17.14
N THR A 99 -21.27 -12.89 17.36
CA THR A 99 -21.75 -11.96 16.34
C THR A 99 -21.10 -10.60 16.52
N TRP A 100 -21.02 -9.87 15.41
CA TRP A 100 -20.81 -8.42 15.43
C TRP A 100 -22.09 -7.75 15.89
N SER A 101 -21.95 -6.73 16.73
CA SER A 101 -23.01 -5.84 17.21
C SER A 101 -22.44 -4.42 17.31
N MET A 102 -23.20 -3.47 17.87
CA MET A 102 -22.73 -2.11 18.10
C MET A 102 -22.76 -1.74 19.59
N VAL A 103 -21.99 -0.72 19.93
CA VAL A 103 -21.91 -0.11 21.26
C VAL A 103 -22.03 1.40 21.12
N TYR A 104 -22.48 2.05 22.19
CA TYR A 104 -22.60 3.49 22.32
C TYR A 104 -21.88 3.95 23.59
N LEU A 105 -21.22 5.10 23.48
CA LEU A 105 -20.67 5.83 24.62
C LEU A 105 -20.71 7.33 24.34
N ASP A 106 -20.71 8.11 25.43
CA ASP A 106 -20.57 9.55 25.35
C ASP A 106 -19.78 10.13 26.52
N PHE A 107 -19.13 11.25 26.26
CA PHE A 107 -18.24 11.92 27.21
C PHE A 107 -18.08 13.40 26.84
N THR A 108 -17.68 14.22 27.81
CA THR A 108 -17.50 15.66 27.56
C THR A 108 -16.12 15.98 27.03
N ASP A 109 -15.10 15.26 27.50
CA ASP A 109 -13.70 15.48 27.15
C ASP A 109 -13.02 14.15 26.78
N TRP A 110 -12.03 14.19 25.88
CA TRP A 110 -11.32 12.98 25.44
C TRP A 110 -10.56 12.27 26.57
N SER A 111 -10.18 13.00 27.62
CA SER A 111 -9.59 12.42 28.83
C SER A 111 -10.54 11.52 29.61
N GLU A 112 -11.85 11.67 29.41
CA GLU A 112 -12.90 10.87 30.07
C GLU A 112 -13.26 9.61 29.28
N ALA A 113 -12.85 9.51 28.00
CA ALA A 113 -13.29 8.47 27.07
C ALA A 113 -13.03 7.04 27.61
N ALA A 114 -11.88 6.81 28.25
CA ALA A 114 -11.53 5.50 28.82
C ALA A 114 -12.42 5.06 29.98
N SER A 115 -13.11 6.01 30.63
CA SER A 115 -14.02 5.76 31.75
C SER A 115 -15.50 5.87 31.38
N ALA A 116 -15.81 6.27 30.14
CA ALA A 116 -17.17 6.45 29.68
C ALA A 116 -17.91 5.10 29.68
N PRO A 117 -19.15 5.03 30.21
CA PRO A 117 -19.93 3.80 30.19
C PRO A 117 -20.18 3.32 28.76
N LEU A 118 -19.80 2.07 28.49
CA LEU A 118 -20.03 1.40 27.20
C LEU A 118 -21.39 0.69 27.23
N THR A 119 -22.34 1.21 26.45
CA THR A 119 -23.71 0.70 26.36
C THR A 119 -23.85 -0.18 25.12
N HIS A 120 -24.19 -1.45 25.27
CA HIS A 120 -24.49 -2.32 24.14
C HIS A 120 -25.79 -1.90 23.45
N ILE A 121 -25.80 -1.86 22.11
CA ILE A 121 -26.96 -1.35 21.34
C ILE A 121 -28.22 -2.21 21.49
N ASP A 122 -28.06 -3.44 21.94
CA ASP A 122 -29.12 -4.44 22.06
C ASP A 122 -30.06 -4.22 23.27
N VAL A 123 -29.78 -3.19 24.08
CA VAL A 123 -30.77 -2.53 24.95
C VAL A 123 -32.03 -2.14 24.16
N ASN A 124 -31.87 -1.90 22.86
CA ASN A 124 -32.95 -1.90 21.89
C ASN A 124 -33.15 -3.32 21.31
N PRO A 125 -34.28 -4.00 21.60
CA PRO A 125 -34.52 -5.34 21.09
C PRO A 125 -34.55 -5.44 19.55
N GLY A 126 -34.83 -4.33 18.85
CA GLY A 126 -34.82 -4.27 17.39
C GLY A 126 -33.42 -4.25 16.77
N LEU A 127 -32.38 -4.00 17.56
CA LEU A 127 -30.97 -3.96 17.15
C LEU A 127 -30.15 -5.14 17.70
N ARG A 128 -30.83 -6.24 18.07
CA ARG A 128 -30.18 -7.50 18.42
C ARG A 128 -29.71 -8.24 17.18
N GLY A 129 -28.49 -8.74 17.23
CA GLY A 129 -27.92 -9.57 16.17
C GLY A 129 -26.83 -8.83 15.39
N TYR A 130 -26.73 -9.13 14.10
CA TYR A 130 -25.63 -8.67 13.25
C TYR A 130 -25.85 -7.24 12.73
N HIS A 131 -25.16 -6.29 13.37
CA HIS A 131 -25.08 -4.89 12.98
C HIS A 131 -23.65 -4.38 13.22
N CYS A 132 -23.03 -3.74 12.23
CA CYS A 132 -21.67 -3.20 12.34
C CYS A 132 -21.45 -1.99 11.41
N ALA A 133 -20.30 -1.35 11.54
CA ALA A 133 -19.85 -0.17 10.79
C ALA A 133 -20.92 0.95 10.79
N PRO A 134 -21.24 1.51 11.97
CA PRO A 134 -22.22 2.59 12.07
C PRO A 134 -21.73 3.89 11.45
N HIS A 135 -22.66 4.67 10.89
CA HIS A 135 -22.47 6.08 10.52
C HIS A 135 -23.63 6.92 11.07
N LEU A 136 -23.33 7.86 11.97
CA LEU A 136 -24.30 8.70 12.68
C LEU A 136 -24.34 10.10 12.07
N PHE A 137 -25.53 10.65 11.81
CA PHE A 137 -25.69 12.06 11.43
C PHE A 137 -27.12 12.55 11.70
N TYR A 138 -27.30 13.86 11.76
CA TYR A 138 -28.60 14.51 11.87
C TYR A 138 -29.10 14.91 10.48
N PHE A 139 -30.23 14.37 10.04
CA PHE A 139 -30.87 14.76 8.80
C PHE A 139 -31.79 15.94 9.04
N ALA A 140 -31.26 17.15 8.87
CA ALA A 140 -31.96 18.40 9.15
C ALA A 140 -33.33 18.55 8.46
N PRO A 141 -33.52 18.12 7.18
CA PRO A 141 -34.82 18.25 6.51
C PRO A 141 -35.97 17.50 7.20
N GLN A 142 -35.68 16.43 7.96
CA GLN A 142 -36.68 15.65 8.70
C GLN A 142 -36.58 15.83 10.20
N GLN A 143 -35.58 16.58 10.67
CA GLN A 143 -35.29 16.81 12.08
C GLN A 143 -35.06 15.51 12.88
N LYS A 144 -34.39 14.53 12.26
CA LYS A 144 -34.12 13.21 12.87
C LYS A 144 -32.65 12.88 12.81
N TRP A 145 -32.17 12.22 13.84
CA TRP A 145 -30.90 11.49 13.79
C TRP A 145 -31.07 10.21 12.99
N TYR A 146 -30.05 9.88 12.22
CA TYR A 146 -29.94 8.66 11.43
C TYR A 146 -28.70 7.91 11.90
N LEU A 147 -28.88 6.61 12.14
CA LEU A 147 -27.79 5.65 12.31
C LEU A 147 -27.84 4.68 11.14
N VAL A 148 -26.93 4.84 10.19
CA VAL A 148 -26.74 3.93 9.05
C VAL A 148 -25.77 2.84 9.46
N PHE A 149 -26.00 1.59 9.06
CA PHE A 149 -25.12 0.48 9.41
C PHE A 149 -25.28 -0.68 8.43
N GLN A 150 -24.34 -1.62 8.53
CA GLN A 150 -24.34 -2.86 7.78
C GLN A 150 -25.07 -3.97 8.51
N SER A 151 -26.00 -4.61 7.79
CA SER A 151 -26.60 -5.90 8.15
C SER A 151 -26.67 -6.80 6.92
N GLN A 152 -25.52 -6.92 6.24
CA GLN A 152 -25.35 -7.41 4.86
C GLN A 152 -25.81 -6.39 3.81
N GLN A 153 -27.08 -5.98 3.84
CA GLN A 153 -27.54 -4.82 3.06
C GLN A 153 -27.47 -3.55 3.92
N PRO A 154 -27.44 -2.35 3.31
CA PRO A 154 -27.45 -1.10 4.07
C PRO A 154 -28.80 -0.91 4.74
N GLN A 155 -28.77 -0.68 6.05
CA GLN A 155 -29.94 -0.37 6.86
C GLN A 155 -29.75 0.95 7.59
N TYR A 156 -30.85 1.50 8.09
CA TYR A 156 -30.84 2.67 8.96
C TYR A 156 -31.88 2.56 10.07
N CYS A 157 -31.61 3.26 11.16
CA CYS A 157 -32.56 3.61 12.20
C CYS A 157 -32.66 5.12 12.33
N THR A 158 -33.75 5.61 12.93
CA THR A 158 -33.91 7.02 13.27
C THR A 158 -34.21 7.24 14.75
N THR A 159 -33.87 8.40 15.28
CA THR A 159 -34.28 8.83 16.63
C THR A 159 -34.37 10.36 16.72
N ASP A 160 -35.01 10.86 17.77
CA ASP A 160 -34.97 12.27 18.17
C ASP A 160 -33.74 12.60 19.03
N ASP A 161 -33.15 11.60 19.69
CA ASP A 161 -32.07 11.78 20.66
C ASP A 161 -31.02 10.67 20.53
N PRO A 162 -29.81 10.98 20.00
CA PRO A 162 -28.77 9.99 19.75
C PRO A 162 -28.12 9.52 21.05
N SER A 163 -28.42 10.16 22.20
CA SER A 163 -27.93 9.73 23.52
C SER A 163 -28.73 8.61 24.17
N LYS A 164 -29.82 8.17 23.51
CA LYS A 164 -30.72 7.13 24.00
C LYS A 164 -30.74 5.92 23.05
N PRO A 165 -29.77 4.99 23.14
CA PRO A 165 -29.69 3.82 22.26
C PRO A 165 -30.99 2.98 22.21
N GLU A 166 -31.78 2.96 23.28
CA GLU A 166 -33.07 2.28 23.34
C GLU A 166 -34.15 2.92 22.46
N SER A 167 -33.97 4.18 22.04
CA SER A 167 -34.97 4.98 21.32
C SER A 167 -34.91 4.85 19.79
N TRP A 168 -33.86 4.23 19.26
CA TRP A 168 -33.74 3.99 17.81
C TRP A 168 -34.96 3.21 17.29
N THR A 169 -35.50 3.62 16.14
CA THR A 169 -36.57 2.87 15.47
C THR A 169 -36.07 1.47 15.08
N ALA A 170 -36.99 0.56 14.74
CA ALA A 170 -36.61 -0.71 14.11
C ALA A 170 -35.79 -0.47 12.82
N PRO A 171 -34.80 -1.33 12.50
CA PRO A 171 -34.01 -1.23 11.28
C PRO A 171 -34.88 -1.24 10.02
N GLN A 172 -34.60 -0.32 9.11
CA GLN A 172 -35.23 -0.22 7.80
C GLN A 172 -34.18 -0.37 6.71
N ASN A 173 -34.52 -1.01 5.59
CA ASN A 173 -33.61 -1.15 4.46
C ASN A 173 -33.66 0.09 3.58
N PHE A 174 -32.51 0.52 3.06
CA PHE A 174 -32.49 1.49 1.94
C PHE A 174 -33.08 0.90 0.65
N PHE A 175 -33.01 -0.42 0.48
CA PHE A 175 -33.51 -1.13 -0.68
C PHE A 175 -34.57 -2.17 -0.28
N ALA A 176 -35.71 -2.17 -0.96
CA ALA A 176 -36.68 -3.27 -0.80
C ALA A 176 -36.09 -4.62 -1.25
N LYS A 177 -35.26 -4.58 -2.29
CA LYS A 177 -34.40 -5.66 -2.76
C LYS A 177 -33.10 -5.01 -3.25
N LEU A 178 -31.95 -5.55 -2.85
CA LEU A 178 -30.66 -5.11 -3.38
C LEU A 178 -30.66 -5.15 -4.92
N PRO A 179 -30.20 -4.07 -5.59
CA PRO A 179 -30.03 -4.06 -7.04
C PRO A 179 -29.11 -5.19 -7.53
N ASP A 180 -29.37 -5.70 -8.72
CA ASP A 180 -28.57 -6.81 -9.27
C ASP A 180 -27.11 -6.39 -9.59
N SER A 181 -26.83 -5.08 -9.67
CA SER A 181 -25.48 -4.52 -9.83
C SER A 181 -24.70 -4.38 -8.51
N THR A 182 -25.30 -4.69 -7.36
CA THR A 182 -24.62 -4.66 -6.07
C THR A 182 -23.43 -5.64 -6.07
N PRO A 183 -22.24 -5.24 -5.60
CA PRO A 183 -21.09 -6.12 -5.55
C PRO A 183 -21.32 -7.30 -4.60
N ARG A 184 -20.42 -8.29 -4.65
CA ARG A 184 -20.54 -9.51 -3.85
C ARG A 184 -20.50 -9.24 -2.33
N LEU A 185 -19.71 -8.27 -1.88
CA LEU A 185 -19.51 -7.96 -0.48
C LEU A 185 -19.57 -6.43 -0.26
N PRO A 186 -20.77 -5.82 -0.28
CA PRO A 186 -20.93 -4.40 -0.02
C PRO A 186 -20.82 -4.13 1.49
N ILE A 187 -19.86 -3.28 1.87
CA ILE A 187 -19.52 -3.01 3.27
C ILE A 187 -19.21 -1.52 3.50
N ASP A 188 -19.29 -1.11 4.77
CA ASP A 188 -18.90 0.22 5.25
C ASP A 188 -19.70 1.37 4.61
N TYR A 189 -21.00 1.38 4.91
CA TYR A 189 -21.96 2.33 4.36
C TYR A 189 -21.93 3.69 5.08
N HIS A 190 -21.82 4.77 4.32
CA HIS A 190 -21.98 6.13 4.84
C HIS A 190 -22.79 7.03 3.91
N VAL A 191 -23.32 8.12 4.48
CA VAL A 191 -24.21 9.04 3.78
C VAL A 191 -23.65 10.47 3.83
N ILE A 192 -23.69 11.15 2.70
CA ILE A 192 -23.44 12.58 2.58
C ILE A 192 -24.46 13.17 1.61
N CYS A 193 -24.90 14.39 1.85
CA CYS A 193 -25.81 15.12 0.97
C CYS A 193 -25.13 16.36 0.38
N ASP A 194 -25.56 16.71 -0.83
CA ASP A 194 -25.46 18.08 -1.35
C ASP A 194 -26.84 18.77 -1.25
N ASP A 195 -26.99 19.93 -1.88
CA ASP A 195 -28.24 20.71 -1.84
C ASP A 195 -29.41 20.06 -2.60
N THR A 196 -29.14 19.01 -3.37
CA THR A 196 -30.08 18.39 -4.32
C THR A 196 -30.27 16.89 -4.11
N HIS A 197 -29.25 16.17 -3.64
CA HIS A 197 -29.21 14.72 -3.53
C HIS A 197 -28.61 14.25 -2.21
N ALA A 198 -29.04 13.07 -1.79
CA ALA A 198 -28.37 12.28 -0.78
C ALA A 198 -27.65 11.11 -1.46
N TYR A 199 -26.41 10.85 -1.05
CA TYR A 199 -25.56 9.80 -1.58
C TYR A 199 -25.31 8.76 -0.50
N LEU A 200 -25.41 7.49 -0.87
CA LEU A 200 -25.00 6.35 -0.07
C LEU A 200 -23.73 5.77 -0.69
N PHE A 201 -22.60 5.97 -0.04
CA PHE A 201 -21.30 5.45 -0.46
C PHE A 201 -20.96 4.19 0.32
N PHE A 202 -20.15 3.31 -0.28
CA PHE A 202 -19.66 2.07 0.33
C PHE A 202 -18.51 1.45 -0.48
N THR A 203 -17.86 0.42 0.06
CA THR A 203 -16.77 -0.33 -0.59
C THR A 203 -17.16 -1.80 -0.82
N GLY A 204 -16.35 -2.52 -1.60
CA GLY A 204 -16.65 -3.87 -2.04
C GLY A 204 -15.63 -4.96 -1.67
N ASP A 205 -14.59 -4.64 -0.89
CA ASP A 205 -13.41 -5.51 -0.68
C ASP A 205 -12.82 -6.02 -2.01
N ASN A 206 -12.78 -5.15 -3.02
CA ASN A 206 -12.45 -5.53 -4.39
C ASN A 206 -11.80 -4.40 -5.21
N GLY A 207 -11.24 -3.38 -4.55
CA GLY A 207 -10.63 -2.26 -5.25
C GLY A 207 -11.62 -1.19 -5.71
N ARG A 208 -12.90 -1.31 -5.34
CA ARG A 208 -13.95 -0.38 -5.83
C ARG A 208 -14.67 0.33 -4.71
N PHE A 209 -14.85 1.63 -4.94
CA PHE A 209 -15.70 2.53 -4.18
C PHE A 209 -16.99 2.78 -4.97
N TYR A 210 -18.13 2.59 -4.34
CA TYR A 210 -19.45 2.65 -4.98
C TYR A 210 -20.26 3.80 -4.44
N ARG A 211 -21.19 4.28 -5.25
CA ARG A 211 -22.22 5.24 -4.83
C ARG A 211 -23.60 4.84 -5.32
N CYS A 212 -24.60 5.11 -4.50
CA CYS A 212 -26.00 5.22 -4.87
C CYS A 212 -26.46 6.65 -4.57
N ARG A 213 -27.53 7.12 -5.21
CA ARG A 213 -28.10 8.43 -4.91
C ARG A 213 -29.62 8.46 -5.00
N THR A 214 -30.21 9.40 -4.28
CA THR A 214 -31.62 9.78 -4.38
C THR A 214 -31.74 11.30 -4.26
N LYS A 215 -32.87 11.87 -4.66
CA LYS A 215 -33.11 13.30 -4.41
C LYS A 215 -33.19 13.54 -2.91
N LEU A 216 -32.68 14.68 -2.46
CA LEU A 216 -32.67 15.03 -1.03
C LEU A 216 -34.08 14.97 -0.41
N ALA A 217 -35.11 15.38 -1.15
CA ALA A 217 -36.51 15.34 -0.73
C ALA A 217 -37.09 13.92 -0.61
N ASP A 218 -36.50 12.94 -1.31
CA ASP A 218 -36.96 11.55 -1.34
C ASP A 218 -36.21 10.68 -0.31
N PHE A 219 -35.07 11.15 0.21
CA PHE A 219 -34.27 10.44 1.22
C PHE A 219 -35.12 10.04 2.44
N PRO A 220 -34.98 8.80 2.98
CA PRO A 220 -34.01 7.75 2.64
C PRO A 220 -34.45 6.83 1.49
N ASN A 221 -35.57 7.10 0.84
CA ASN A 221 -36.12 6.24 -0.21
C ASN A 221 -35.53 6.56 -1.59
N GLY A 222 -35.71 5.63 -2.53
CA GLY A 222 -35.44 5.88 -3.95
C GLY A 222 -33.96 5.88 -4.33
N MET A 223 -33.10 5.25 -3.52
CA MET A 223 -31.69 5.07 -3.87
C MET A 223 -31.56 4.37 -5.23
N SER A 224 -30.71 4.94 -6.10
CA SER A 224 -30.35 4.37 -7.40
C SER A 224 -29.64 3.03 -7.24
N ALA A 225 -29.50 2.31 -8.35
CA ALA A 225 -28.56 1.19 -8.41
C ALA A 225 -27.12 1.68 -8.14
N PRO A 226 -26.25 0.85 -7.53
CA PRO A 226 -24.85 1.17 -7.34
C PRO A 226 -24.12 1.46 -8.65
N GLU A 227 -23.33 2.52 -8.64
CA GLU A 227 -22.36 2.90 -9.66
C GLU A 227 -20.95 2.89 -9.05
N VAL A 228 -19.94 2.53 -9.83
CA VAL A 228 -18.53 2.61 -9.41
C VAL A 228 -18.10 4.08 -9.48
N ALA A 229 -17.65 4.62 -8.35
CA ALA A 229 -17.15 5.99 -8.22
C ALA A 229 -15.61 6.05 -8.34
N ILE A 230 -14.91 5.02 -7.84
CA ILE A 230 -13.46 4.81 -7.99
C ILE A 230 -13.21 3.32 -8.24
N ASP A 231 -12.33 2.99 -9.19
CA ASP A 231 -11.85 1.63 -9.47
C ASP A 231 -10.32 1.64 -9.39
N ASP A 232 -9.76 0.84 -8.50
CA ASP A 232 -8.33 0.76 -8.19
C ASP A 232 -7.95 -0.68 -7.77
N SER A 233 -6.70 -0.90 -7.38
CA SER A 233 -6.29 -2.15 -6.75
C SER A 233 -6.96 -2.31 -5.38
N ARG A 234 -7.29 -3.56 -5.03
CA ARG A 234 -7.84 -3.87 -3.70
C ARG A 234 -6.93 -3.46 -2.56
N ASP A 235 -5.62 -3.47 -2.76
CA ASP A 235 -4.66 -3.11 -1.71
C ASP A 235 -4.59 -1.59 -1.53
N HIS A 236 -4.83 -0.80 -2.57
CA HIS A 236 -4.88 0.67 -2.48
C HIS A 236 -6.29 1.21 -2.13
N LEU A 237 -7.32 0.42 -2.38
CA LEU A 237 -8.72 0.72 -2.09
C LEU A 237 -9.42 -0.53 -1.53
N PHE A 238 -9.36 -0.69 -0.21
CA PHE A 238 -9.81 -1.90 0.47
C PHE A 238 -11.21 -1.76 1.06
N GLU A 239 -11.36 -1.02 2.17
CA GLU A 239 -12.62 -0.85 2.91
C GLU A 239 -12.66 0.48 3.69
N GLY A 240 -13.52 0.64 4.69
CA GLY A 240 -13.43 1.69 5.72
C GLY A 240 -13.54 3.13 5.22
N SER A 241 -14.28 3.37 4.14
CA SER A 241 -14.39 4.67 3.50
C SER A 241 -15.24 5.67 4.27
N MET A 242 -14.90 6.96 4.17
CA MET A 242 -15.78 8.05 4.61
C MET A 242 -15.58 9.32 3.77
N THR A 243 -16.69 10.02 3.48
CA THR A 243 -16.72 11.19 2.59
C THR A 243 -17.21 12.43 3.32
N TYR A 244 -16.56 13.56 3.06
CA TYR A 244 -16.77 14.84 3.74
C TYR A 244 -16.87 16.00 2.76
N LYS A 245 -17.60 17.04 3.16
CA LYS A 245 -17.44 18.38 2.60
C LYS A 245 -16.22 19.06 3.23
N ILE A 246 -15.40 19.71 2.41
CA ILE A 246 -14.24 20.44 2.90
C ILE A 246 -14.66 21.88 3.23
N LYS A 247 -14.39 22.33 4.46
CA LYS A 247 -14.75 23.67 4.89
C LYS A 247 -13.99 24.74 4.11
N GLY A 248 -14.71 25.76 3.67
CA GLY A 248 -14.12 26.95 3.02
C GLY A 248 -13.82 26.78 1.53
N VAL A 249 -14.02 25.60 0.95
CA VAL A 249 -13.84 25.34 -0.49
C VAL A 249 -15.02 24.54 -1.05
N ASP A 250 -15.28 24.66 -2.35
CA ASP A 250 -16.34 23.92 -3.04
C ASP A 250 -15.82 22.57 -3.55
N ARG A 251 -15.39 21.73 -2.60
CA ARG A 251 -14.84 20.40 -2.85
C ARG A 251 -15.23 19.42 -1.75
N TYR A 252 -15.16 18.14 -2.10
CA TYR A 252 -15.36 17.01 -1.22
C TYR A 252 -14.05 16.24 -1.05
N LEU A 253 -13.88 15.63 0.11
CA LEU A 253 -12.82 14.69 0.44
C LEU A 253 -13.46 13.31 0.61
N THR A 254 -12.87 12.27 0.05
CA THR A 254 -13.13 10.90 0.51
C THR A 254 -11.82 10.28 0.95
N ILE A 255 -11.81 9.65 2.11
CA ILE A 255 -10.69 8.84 2.60
C ILE A 255 -11.12 7.38 2.57
N ILE A 256 -10.24 6.49 2.12
CA ILE A 256 -10.54 5.06 1.99
C ILE A 256 -9.39 4.27 2.60
N GLU A 257 -9.72 3.26 3.40
CA GLU A 257 -8.73 2.39 4.03
C GLU A 257 -8.06 1.52 2.96
N ALA A 258 -6.76 1.38 3.09
CA ALA A 258 -5.87 0.65 2.21
C ALA A 258 -4.95 -0.29 3.02
N LEU A 259 -4.20 -1.12 2.32
CA LEU A 259 -3.32 -2.18 2.83
C LEU A 259 -1.89 -1.92 2.35
N SER A 260 -0.88 -1.93 3.25
CA SER A 260 0.49 -2.44 3.00
C SER A 260 1.55 -1.69 3.80
N PRO A 261 2.48 -2.32 4.54
CA PRO A 261 2.36 -3.56 5.32
C PRO A 261 1.39 -3.47 6.52
N ALA A 262 0.72 -2.33 6.72
CA ALA A 262 -0.30 -2.14 7.75
C ALA A 262 -1.50 -1.38 7.18
N ARG A 263 -2.57 -1.21 7.97
CA ARG A 263 -3.71 -0.38 7.58
C ARG A 263 -3.34 1.10 7.56
N TYR A 264 -3.77 1.79 6.51
CA TYR A 264 -3.63 3.24 6.34
C TYR A 264 -4.79 3.80 5.53
N TYR A 265 -4.87 5.12 5.41
CA TYR A 265 -5.84 5.83 4.61
C TYR A 265 -5.20 6.55 3.44
N SER A 266 -5.76 6.35 2.24
CA SER A 266 -5.54 7.18 1.06
C SER A 266 -6.69 8.18 0.92
N ALA A 267 -6.43 9.34 0.29
CA ALA A 267 -7.41 10.39 0.07
C ALA A 267 -7.63 10.71 -1.41
N TRP A 268 -8.88 11.05 -1.75
CA TRP A 268 -9.28 11.59 -3.05
C TRP A 268 -10.14 12.83 -2.83
N THR A 269 -10.15 13.74 -3.81
CA THR A 269 -11.05 14.89 -3.83
C THR A 269 -11.92 14.92 -5.07
N ALA A 270 -13.09 15.54 -4.96
CA ALA A 270 -14.00 15.78 -6.07
C ALA A 270 -14.64 17.17 -5.92
N THR A 271 -15.08 17.75 -7.04
CA THR A 271 -15.90 18.99 -7.03
C THR A 271 -17.40 18.69 -6.97
N ASP A 272 -17.79 17.45 -7.23
CA ASP A 272 -19.17 16.96 -7.25
C ASP A 272 -19.19 15.53 -6.69
N LEU A 273 -20.11 15.23 -5.76
CA LEU A 273 -20.30 13.88 -5.21
C LEU A 273 -20.69 12.86 -6.29
N ASN A 274 -21.35 13.33 -7.35
CA ASN A 274 -21.65 12.55 -8.55
C ASN A 274 -20.57 12.66 -9.65
N GLY A 275 -19.49 13.38 -9.40
CA GLY A 275 -18.40 13.59 -10.36
C GLY A 275 -17.33 12.50 -10.32
N GLU A 276 -16.19 12.82 -10.94
CA GLU A 276 -14.97 12.02 -10.84
C GLU A 276 -14.17 12.39 -9.58
N TRP A 277 -13.54 11.39 -9.00
CA TRP A 277 -12.66 11.52 -7.85
C TRP A 277 -11.20 11.48 -8.31
N THR A 278 -10.42 12.44 -7.88
CA THR A 278 -8.99 12.54 -8.18
C THR A 278 -8.19 12.27 -6.91
N PRO A 279 -7.14 11.43 -6.94
CA PRO A 279 -6.26 11.25 -5.79
C PRO A 279 -5.75 12.60 -5.25
N LEU A 280 -5.71 12.74 -3.94
CA LEU A 280 -5.16 13.93 -3.28
C LEU A 280 -3.65 13.75 -3.16
N GLU A 281 -2.92 14.21 -4.18
CA GLU A 281 -1.46 14.07 -4.27
C GLU A 281 -0.76 14.51 -2.98
N GLY A 282 -0.02 13.58 -2.36
CA GLY A 282 0.66 13.79 -1.08
C GLY A 282 -0.16 13.37 0.15
N ALA A 283 -1.30 12.70 -0.06
CA ALA A 283 -2.14 12.07 0.96
C ALA A 283 -2.82 10.78 0.43
N ASP A 284 -2.33 10.21 -0.66
CA ASP A 284 -3.00 9.19 -1.46
C ASP A 284 -2.16 7.92 -1.65
N SER A 285 -1.07 7.73 -0.90
CA SER A 285 -0.23 6.53 -1.01
C SER A 285 0.18 5.98 0.35
N TRP A 286 0.84 4.82 0.40
CA TRP A 286 1.40 4.30 1.65
C TRP A 286 2.46 5.25 2.25
N GLU A 287 3.32 5.82 1.41
CA GLU A 287 4.46 6.66 1.78
C GLU A 287 4.00 8.04 2.25
N SER A 288 3.01 8.61 1.56
CA SER A 288 2.34 9.85 1.95
C SER A 288 0.85 9.56 2.16
N PRO A 289 0.49 8.87 3.25
CA PRO A 289 -0.90 8.52 3.50
C PRO A 289 -1.64 9.74 4.01
N PHE A 290 -2.96 9.78 3.81
CA PHE A 290 -3.79 10.73 4.53
C PHE A 290 -3.62 10.52 6.04
N ALA A 291 -3.69 9.27 6.49
CA ALA A 291 -3.33 8.85 7.84
C ALA A 291 -2.79 7.42 7.82
N GLY A 292 -1.57 7.21 8.29
CA GLY A 292 -0.91 5.91 8.35
C GLY A 292 0.28 5.96 9.30
N ILE A 293 0.82 4.80 9.67
CA ILE A 293 1.97 4.77 10.61
C ILE A 293 3.18 5.58 10.11
N ASN A 294 3.29 5.80 8.79
CA ASN A 294 4.35 6.58 8.18
C ASN A 294 4.28 8.09 8.46
N ASN A 295 3.11 8.62 8.79
CA ASN A 295 2.93 10.03 9.13
C ASN A 295 2.32 10.26 10.52
N VAL A 296 2.34 9.23 11.36
CA VAL A 296 1.87 9.26 12.75
C VAL A 296 3.06 9.14 13.70
N ALA A 297 3.20 10.11 14.60
CA ALA A 297 4.00 9.98 15.81
C ALA A 297 3.07 9.78 17.01
N PHE A 298 3.48 9.04 18.03
CA PHE A 298 2.70 8.98 19.28
C PHE A 298 2.96 10.24 20.13
N GLU A 299 1.98 10.59 20.95
CA GLU A 299 2.10 11.65 21.96
C GLU A 299 3.22 11.37 22.97
N ASP A 300 3.75 12.43 23.59
CA ASP A 300 4.87 12.30 24.52
C ASP A 300 4.49 11.41 25.71
N GLY A 301 5.29 10.37 25.95
CA GLY A 301 5.03 9.39 27.01
C GLY A 301 4.02 8.30 26.65
N VAL A 302 3.48 8.30 25.43
CA VAL A 302 2.67 7.20 24.90
C VAL A 302 3.57 6.22 24.14
N GLU A 303 3.63 4.98 24.60
CA GLU A 303 4.30 3.90 23.87
C GLU A 303 3.49 3.53 22.61
N PRO A 304 4.16 3.29 21.46
CA PRO A 304 3.49 2.83 20.25
C PRO A 304 2.71 1.53 20.50
N TRP A 305 1.38 1.62 20.43
CA TRP A 305 0.49 0.49 20.72
C TRP A 305 -0.13 -0.13 19.47
N THR A 306 0.06 0.48 18.30
CA THR A 306 -0.43 -0.03 17.03
C THR A 306 0.46 0.38 15.84
N ARG A 307 0.39 -0.41 14.77
CA ARG A 307 0.89 -0.06 13.43
C ARG A 307 -0.24 0.19 12.44
N ASP A 308 -1.46 -0.18 12.80
CA ASP A 308 -2.63 -0.13 11.94
C ASP A 308 -3.39 1.16 12.23
N ILE A 309 -3.46 2.06 11.25
CA ILE A 309 -4.43 3.16 11.24
C ILE A 309 -5.59 2.68 10.36
N SER A 310 -6.53 1.96 10.98
CA SER A 310 -7.65 1.28 10.31
C SER A 310 -8.96 2.04 10.54
N HIS A 311 -10.07 1.51 10.02
CA HIS A 311 -11.42 2.07 10.05
C HIS A 311 -11.66 3.11 11.16
N GLY A 312 -11.90 4.35 10.74
CA GLY A 312 -12.12 5.50 11.61
C GLY A 312 -12.99 6.59 10.96
N GLU A 313 -13.27 7.64 11.72
CA GLU A 313 -13.98 8.83 11.26
C GLU A 313 -13.27 10.11 11.72
N LEU A 314 -13.13 11.09 10.81
CA LEU A 314 -12.72 12.45 11.16
C LEU A 314 -13.76 13.08 12.08
N LEU A 315 -13.29 13.78 13.11
CA LEU A 315 -14.14 14.65 13.91
C LEU A 315 -14.68 15.77 13.04
N ARG A 316 -16.00 15.80 12.88
CA ARG A 316 -16.71 16.77 12.06
C ARG A 316 -16.90 18.10 12.79
N ASP A 317 -16.90 19.18 12.02
CA ASP A 317 -17.23 20.54 12.48
C ASP A 317 -18.74 20.71 12.73
N ASN A 318 -19.54 19.86 12.12
CA ASN A 318 -20.98 19.79 12.26
C ASN A 318 -21.42 18.35 12.55
N TYR A 319 -22.73 18.13 12.66
CA TYR A 319 -23.30 16.82 12.91
C TYR A 319 -24.41 16.47 11.93
N ASP A 320 -24.67 17.33 10.92
CA ASP A 320 -25.76 17.14 9.98
C ASP A 320 -25.39 16.25 8.79
N GLN A 321 -26.31 16.11 7.82
CA GLN A 321 -26.14 15.28 6.61
C GLN A 321 -25.07 15.77 5.62
N THR A 322 -24.38 16.87 5.93
CA THR A 322 -23.26 17.43 5.18
C THR A 322 -21.98 17.35 6.02
N PRO A 323 -21.51 16.14 6.38
CA PRO A 323 -20.37 15.96 7.29
C PRO A 323 -19.18 16.80 6.81
N THR A 324 -18.84 17.83 7.56
CA THR A 324 -17.88 18.87 7.16
C THR A 324 -16.63 18.78 8.01
N VAL A 325 -15.47 18.89 7.39
CA VAL A 325 -14.17 18.89 8.07
C VAL A 325 -13.37 20.14 7.76
N ASP A 326 -12.65 20.64 8.76
CA ASP A 326 -11.71 21.76 8.60
C ASP A 326 -10.33 21.20 8.22
N PRO A 327 -9.82 21.46 7.00
CA PRO A 327 -8.55 20.90 6.55
C PRO A 327 -7.32 21.40 7.35
N GLN A 328 -7.51 22.43 8.20
CA GLN A 328 -6.48 23.01 9.05
C GLN A 328 -6.56 22.55 10.51
N ASN A 329 -7.58 21.76 10.88
CA ASN A 329 -7.80 21.33 12.26
C ASN A 329 -8.38 19.90 12.30
N LEU A 330 -7.68 18.98 11.65
CA LEU A 330 -8.14 17.59 11.57
C LEU A 330 -7.86 16.84 12.88
N ARG A 331 -8.85 16.04 13.27
CA ARG A 331 -8.70 14.98 14.26
C ARG A 331 -9.40 13.72 13.75
N PHE A 332 -8.81 12.55 13.96
CA PHE A 332 -9.28 11.30 13.40
C PHE A 332 -9.42 10.24 14.49
N LEU A 333 -10.65 9.84 14.80
CA LEU A 333 -10.91 8.72 15.72
C LEU A 333 -10.77 7.42 14.92
N PHE A 334 -9.78 6.60 15.25
CA PHE A 334 -9.41 5.44 14.45
C PHE A 334 -9.34 4.18 15.29
N GLN A 335 -9.47 3.02 14.65
CA GLN A 335 -9.19 1.75 15.30
C GLN A 335 -7.75 1.30 15.05
N GLY A 336 -7.11 0.80 16.10
CA GLY A 336 -5.80 0.17 16.06
C GLY A 336 -5.79 -1.09 16.90
N ARG A 337 -4.73 -1.89 16.77
CA ARG A 337 -4.49 -3.07 17.60
C ARG A 337 -3.00 -3.29 17.83
N ASP A 338 -2.69 -4.10 18.84
CA ASP A 338 -1.33 -4.59 19.07
C ASP A 338 -0.76 -5.24 17.78
N PRO A 339 0.38 -4.77 17.26
CA PRO A 339 1.03 -5.33 16.08
C PRO A 339 1.29 -6.84 16.14
N ASP A 340 1.49 -7.40 17.34
CA ASP A 340 1.80 -8.80 17.56
C ASP A 340 0.53 -9.66 17.74
N SER A 341 -0.66 -9.05 17.75
CA SER A 341 -1.91 -9.79 17.76
C SER A 341 -2.13 -10.53 16.43
N GLY A 342 -2.69 -11.74 16.52
CA GLY A 342 -2.98 -12.59 15.37
C GLY A 342 -4.13 -13.56 15.64
N GLY A 343 -4.43 -14.43 14.67
CA GLY A 343 -5.55 -15.37 14.74
C GLY A 343 -6.77 -14.92 13.90
N PRO A 344 -7.96 -15.49 14.15
CA PRO A 344 -9.17 -15.14 13.39
C PRO A 344 -9.49 -13.64 13.50
N TYR A 345 -9.79 -13.00 12.37
CA TYR A 345 -10.01 -11.54 12.27
C TYR A 345 -10.99 -10.99 13.32
N GLN A 346 -12.09 -11.70 13.55
CA GLN A 346 -13.12 -11.31 14.51
C GLN A 346 -12.65 -11.31 15.97
N LEU A 347 -11.55 -11.98 16.27
CA LEU A 347 -10.96 -12.04 17.62
C LEU A 347 -9.81 -11.05 17.82
N LEU A 348 -9.45 -10.27 16.79
CA LEU A 348 -8.38 -9.29 16.91
C LEU A 348 -8.77 -8.18 17.89
N PRO A 349 -7.90 -7.81 18.84
CA PRO A 349 -8.22 -6.93 19.94
C PRO A 349 -8.14 -5.46 19.54
N TYR A 350 -8.97 -5.04 18.59
CA TYR A 350 -9.05 -3.63 18.19
C TYR A 350 -9.52 -2.73 19.34
N ARG A 351 -8.96 -1.53 19.40
CA ARG A 351 -9.21 -0.44 20.36
C ARG A 351 -9.28 0.87 19.59
N LEU A 352 -9.85 1.92 20.16
CA LEU A 352 -9.90 3.23 19.50
C LEU A 352 -8.86 4.19 20.08
N GLY A 353 -8.17 4.91 19.20
CA GLY A 353 -7.31 6.05 19.53
C GLY A 353 -7.68 7.29 18.74
N LEU A 354 -7.08 8.42 19.06
CA LEU A 354 -7.30 9.70 18.39
C LEU A 354 -6.02 10.19 17.75
N LEU A 355 -6.06 10.50 16.46
CA LEU A 355 -5.03 11.29 15.79
C LEU A 355 -5.40 12.77 15.87
N THR A 356 -4.40 13.63 16.13
CA THR A 356 -4.51 15.08 16.05
C THR A 356 -3.49 15.61 15.05
N GLN A 357 -3.93 16.41 14.08
CA GLN A 357 -3.04 16.99 13.07
C GLN A 357 -2.03 17.95 13.71
N VAL A 358 -0.78 17.88 13.25
CA VAL A 358 0.29 18.79 13.67
C VAL A 358 0.44 19.89 12.62
N SER A 359 0.10 21.13 12.98
CA SER A 359 0.32 22.30 12.13
C SER A 359 1.81 22.70 12.09
N ARG A 360 2.36 23.10 10.94
CA ARG A 360 3.80 23.48 10.81
C ARG A 360 4.23 24.68 11.69
N GLY A 361 3.31 25.43 12.28
CA GLY A 361 3.61 26.61 13.11
C GLY A 361 3.66 26.39 14.63
N GLY A 362 3.46 25.17 15.13
CA GLY A 362 3.21 24.92 16.56
C GLY A 362 4.43 24.67 17.47
N GLU A 363 5.62 24.46 16.91
CA GLU A 363 6.81 24.01 17.66
C GLU A 363 8.03 24.95 17.51
N ALA A 364 7.77 26.25 17.37
CA ALA A 364 8.80 27.28 17.38
C ALA A 364 8.55 28.29 18.51
N ASP A 365 8.49 27.86 19.76
CA ASP A 365 8.87 28.71 20.90
C ASP A 365 9.10 27.91 22.18
N ARG A 366 10.14 28.30 22.94
CA ARG A 366 10.61 27.78 24.25
C ARG A 366 11.40 26.46 24.16
N SER A 367 12.70 26.39 24.45
CA SER A 367 13.58 27.25 25.23
C SER A 367 15.03 26.93 24.87
N ALA A 368 15.68 27.84 24.13
CA ALA A 368 17.12 27.97 24.16
C ALA A 368 17.45 29.02 25.22
N GLU A 369 17.90 28.60 26.41
CA GLU A 369 18.98 29.26 27.18
C GLU A 369 19.15 28.65 28.59
N ASN A 370 20.42 28.37 28.89
CA ASN A 370 21.06 28.29 30.21
C ASN A 370 21.02 26.99 31.05
N ASN A 371 22.21 26.37 31.06
CA ASN A 371 22.99 25.90 32.23
C ASN A 371 23.05 24.38 32.54
N PRO A 372 24.11 23.91 33.26
CA PRO A 372 25.20 23.10 32.73
C PRO A 372 25.15 21.62 33.15
N GLU A 373 26.06 20.81 32.60
CA GLU A 373 26.21 19.36 32.87
C GLU A 373 26.10 18.96 34.35
N PRO A 374 25.52 17.77 34.61
CA PRO A 374 26.10 16.88 35.62
C PRO A 374 26.42 15.48 35.04
N GLN A 375 27.58 14.98 35.44
CA GLN A 375 28.12 13.68 35.08
C GLN A 375 27.43 12.52 35.84
N GLY A 376 27.01 11.49 35.07
CA GLY A 376 26.93 10.07 35.44
C GLY A 376 25.58 9.51 35.95
N PRO A 377 25.32 8.17 35.90
CA PRO A 377 26.06 7.09 35.26
C PRO A 377 25.28 6.41 34.11
N ALA A 378 26.01 5.65 33.28
CA ALA A 378 25.51 4.88 32.15
C ALA A 378 24.19 4.12 32.42
N ARG A 379 23.15 4.42 31.63
CA ARG A 379 21.94 3.58 31.51
C ARG A 379 21.57 3.38 30.04
N ARG A 380 21.85 2.15 29.60
CA ARG A 380 21.24 1.34 28.53
C ARG A 380 20.50 2.10 27.41
N ARG A 381 21.19 2.14 26.26
CA ARG A 381 20.62 2.17 24.90
C ARG A 381 19.32 1.34 24.84
N GLY A 382 18.19 2.00 24.63
CA GLY A 382 16.94 1.35 24.19
C GLY A 382 17.12 0.82 22.76
N ARG A 383 16.71 -0.43 22.55
CA ARG A 383 16.81 -1.18 21.28
C ARG A 383 15.74 -0.68 20.29
N GLY A 384 16.17 -0.40 19.05
CA GLY A 384 15.33 0.17 18.00
C GLY A 384 14.50 -0.82 17.19
N GLY A 385 13.48 -0.26 16.50
CA GLY A 385 12.88 -0.83 15.30
C GLY A 385 13.86 -0.79 14.12
N PHE A 386 13.61 -1.58 13.08
CA PHE A 386 14.53 -1.74 11.94
C PHE A 386 14.68 -0.44 11.15
N GLY A 387 15.72 0.32 11.44
CA GLY A 387 16.06 1.54 10.71
C GLY A 387 16.95 2.46 11.56
N GLY A 388 17.92 3.11 10.93
CA GLY A 388 18.70 4.18 11.54
C GLY A 388 18.18 5.54 11.07
N PRO A 389 18.64 6.67 11.65
CA PRO A 389 18.38 7.97 11.07
C PRO A 389 18.84 7.99 9.61
N ILE A 390 18.03 8.61 8.75
CA ILE A 390 18.33 8.79 7.33
C ILE A 390 19.21 10.03 7.19
N GLU A 391 20.40 9.85 6.63
CA GLU A 391 21.34 10.93 6.32
C GLU A 391 21.67 10.83 4.83
N LEU A 392 21.04 11.71 4.04
CA LEU A 392 21.25 11.79 2.60
C LEU A 392 22.51 12.61 2.27
N ARG A 393 23.12 12.27 1.16
CA ARG A 393 24.32 12.89 0.60
C ARG A 393 24.03 13.49 -0.76
N ALA A 394 24.97 14.28 -1.27
CA ALA A 394 24.78 14.99 -2.54
C ALA A 394 24.68 14.07 -3.78
N ASP A 395 25.19 12.84 -3.66
CA ASP A 395 25.16 11.76 -4.64
C ASP A 395 23.96 10.81 -4.47
N ASP A 396 23.18 10.94 -3.39
CA ASP A 396 21.92 10.21 -3.20
C ASP A 396 20.80 10.88 -4.01
N LYS A 397 20.82 10.64 -5.32
CA LYS A 397 19.88 11.23 -6.27
C LYS A 397 19.47 10.24 -7.37
N PRO A 398 18.39 10.53 -8.11
CA PRO A 398 17.97 9.68 -9.22
C PRO A 398 19.03 9.63 -10.33
N ALA A 399 19.41 8.43 -10.73
CA ALA A 399 20.25 8.20 -11.92
C ALA A 399 19.44 8.06 -13.22
N PHE A 400 18.13 7.86 -13.11
CA PHE A 400 17.21 7.65 -14.21
C PHE A 400 15.92 8.41 -13.93
N ASP A 401 15.21 8.79 -15.00
CA ASP A 401 13.87 9.35 -14.89
C ASP A 401 12.89 8.29 -14.36
N ASP A 402 11.83 8.77 -13.70
CA ASP A 402 10.75 7.91 -13.22
C ASP A 402 10.09 7.12 -14.37
N PRO A 403 9.66 5.86 -14.13
CA PRO A 403 8.94 5.11 -15.14
C PRO A 403 7.62 5.80 -15.51
N PRO A 404 7.09 5.60 -16.74
CA PRO A 404 5.74 6.00 -17.08
C PRO A 404 4.73 5.49 -16.06
N ARG A 405 3.69 6.27 -15.71
CA ARG A 405 2.71 5.89 -14.67
C ARG A 405 2.03 4.53 -14.91
N ASP A 406 1.95 4.11 -16.18
CA ASP A 406 1.31 2.89 -16.65
C ASP A 406 2.29 1.73 -16.88
N PHE A 407 3.56 1.82 -16.43
CA PHE A 407 4.57 0.77 -16.70
C PHE A 407 4.19 -0.62 -16.16
N MET A 408 3.33 -0.68 -15.14
CA MET A 408 2.77 -1.91 -14.55
C MET A 408 1.36 -2.24 -15.03
N VAL A 409 0.81 -1.49 -15.99
CA VAL A 409 -0.50 -1.76 -16.58
C VAL A 409 -0.35 -2.68 -17.78
N ALA A 410 -1.11 -3.76 -17.80
CA ALA A 410 -1.10 -4.69 -18.92
C ALA A 410 -1.64 -4.02 -20.18
N ARG A 411 -0.93 -4.17 -21.29
CA ARG A 411 -1.29 -3.62 -22.58
C ARG A 411 -1.92 -4.69 -23.46
N ASP A 412 -3.11 -4.42 -23.99
CA ASP A 412 -3.81 -5.34 -24.91
C ASP A 412 -3.04 -5.59 -26.22
N ASP A 413 -2.17 -4.66 -26.62
CA ASP A 413 -1.38 -4.73 -27.86
C ASP A 413 0.01 -5.36 -27.67
N ALA A 414 0.46 -5.59 -26.43
CA ALA A 414 1.75 -6.19 -26.14
C ALA A 414 1.67 -7.73 -26.19
N PRO A 415 2.59 -8.41 -26.90
CA PRO A 415 2.73 -9.86 -26.79
C PRO A 415 2.97 -10.26 -25.33
N HIS A 416 2.27 -11.31 -24.86
CA HIS A 416 2.36 -11.75 -23.47
C HIS A 416 3.31 -12.93 -23.28
N GLY A 417 4.15 -12.83 -22.24
CA GLY A 417 4.94 -13.93 -21.73
C GLY A 417 4.07 -14.92 -20.95
N LYS A 418 4.73 -15.97 -20.43
CA LYS A 418 4.06 -16.97 -19.59
C LYS A 418 4.72 -16.99 -18.23
N LEU A 419 3.92 -16.76 -17.19
CA LEU A 419 4.30 -16.97 -15.79
C LEU A 419 3.78 -18.33 -15.32
N GLU A 420 4.64 -19.17 -14.77
CA GLU A 420 4.24 -20.47 -14.23
C GLU A 420 4.98 -20.84 -12.95
N MET A 421 4.26 -21.45 -12.01
CA MET A 421 4.85 -22.04 -10.81
C MET A 421 5.30 -23.46 -11.11
N ILE A 422 6.57 -23.78 -10.81
CA ILE A 422 7.12 -25.12 -10.94
C ILE A 422 7.66 -25.64 -9.62
N GLU A 423 7.72 -26.97 -9.52
CA GLU A 423 8.35 -27.68 -8.39
C GLU A 423 9.71 -28.25 -8.80
N TYR A 424 10.66 -28.25 -7.87
CA TYR A 424 11.99 -28.85 -8.03
C TYR A 424 12.44 -29.57 -6.76
N ASP A 425 13.21 -30.62 -6.93
CA ASP A 425 13.77 -31.37 -5.80
C ASP A 425 15.07 -30.70 -5.34
N SER A 426 15.02 -30.06 -4.17
CA SER A 426 16.20 -29.47 -3.54
C SER A 426 16.95 -30.53 -2.75
N LYS A 427 18.12 -30.93 -3.23
CA LYS A 427 19.02 -31.82 -2.49
C LYS A 427 19.65 -31.11 -1.31
N SER A 428 19.90 -29.80 -1.45
CA SER A 428 20.46 -28.96 -0.39
C SER A 428 19.54 -28.86 0.83
N VAL A 429 18.22 -28.83 0.61
CA VAL A 429 17.21 -28.78 1.68
C VAL A 429 16.68 -30.17 2.05
N GLY A 430 16.71 -31.12 1.11
CA GLY A 430 16.10 -32.44 1.26
C GLY A 430 14.57 -32.38 1.24
N ALA A 431 14.01 -31.54 0.36
CA ALA A 431 12.58 -31.36 0.15
C ALA A 431 12.28 -30.89 -1.28
N THR A 432 11.07 -31.16 -1.76
CA THR A 432 10.55 -30.54 -2.99
C THR A 432 10.11 -29.11 -2.68
N ARG A 433 10.57 -28.15 -3.49
CA ARG A 433 10.38 -26.70 -3.29
C ARG A 433 9.79 -26.06 -4.54
N LYS A 434 9.31 -24.83 -4.42
CA LYS A 434 8.62 -24.09 -5.49
C LYS A 434 9.40 -22.87 -5.95
N MET A 435 9.19 -22.51 -7.22
CA MET A 435 9.64 -21.26 -7.80
C MET A 435 8.69 -20.83 -8.91
N ASN A 436 8.49 -19.52 -9.08
CA ASN A 436 7.84 -18.96 -10.25
C ASN A 436 8.85 -18.76 -11.38
N VAL A 437 8.45 -19.04 -12.61
CA VAL A 437 9.26 -18.85 -13.81
C VAL A 437 8.45 -18.08 -14.85
N TYR A 438 8.99 -16.94 -15.26
CA TYR A 438 8.51 -16.18 -16.40
C TYR A 438 9.32 -16.54 -17.64
N THR A 439 8.64 -16.83 -18.73
CA THR A 439 9.23 -16.95 -20.08
C THR A 439 8.73 -15.82 -20.97
N PRO A 440 9.60 -15.22 -21.80
CA PRO A 440 9.25 -14.02 -22.55
C PRO A 440 8.27 -14.34 -23.69
N PRO A 441 7.57 -13.34 -24.23
CA PRO A 441 6.69 -13.52 -25.37
C PRO A 441 7.42 -14.22 -26.53
N GLY A 442 6.80 -15.27 -27.09
CA GLY A 442 7.41 -16.05 -28.17
C GLY A 442 8.53 -17.00 -27.73
N TYR A 443 8.65 -17.31 -26.43
CA TYR A 443 9.58 -18.33 -25.96
C TYR A 443 9.46 -19.65 -26.76
N SER A 444 10.62 -20.18 -27.15
CA SER A 444 10.76 -21.42 -27.91
C SER A 444 12.03 -22.13 -27.47
N SER A 445 11.98 -23.45 -27.36
CA SER A 445 13.16 -24.28 -27.05
C SER A 445 14.27 -24.19 -28.10
N ASP A 446 13.97 -23.72 -29.31
CA ASP A 446 14.94 -23.59 -30.41
C ASP A 446 15.86 -22.36 -30.26
N ARG A 447 15.51 -21.43 -29.37
CA ARG A 447 16.31 -20.25 -29.01
C ARG A 447 16.75 -20.37 -27.56
N ARG A 448 17.96 -19.93 -27.26
CA ARG A 448 18.47 -19.82 -25.88
C ARG A 448 18.28 -18.41 -25.35
N TYR A 449 17.95 -18.29 -24.07
CA TYR A 449 17.65 -17.04 -23.39
C TYR A 449 18.61 -16.80 -22.22
N PRO A 450 18.98 -15.54 -21.93
CA PRO A 450 19.62 -15.21 -20.66
C PRO A 450 18.63 -15.36 -19.50
N VAL A 451 19.15 -15.54 -18.28
CA VAL A 451 18.35 -15.83 -17.09
C VAL A 451 18.63 -14.84 -15.97
N LEU A 452 17.57 -14.19 -15.50
CA LEU A 452 17.57 -13.39 -14.28
C LEU A 452 16.97 -14.21 -13.13
N TYR A 453 17.76 -14.42 -12.08
CA TYR A 453 17.28 -14.94 -10.80
C TYR A 453 16.90 -13.76 -9.90
N LEU A 454 15.64 -13.67 -9.52
CA LEU A 454 15.03 -12.51 -8.87
C LEU A 454 14.52 -12.87 -7.46
N LEU A 455 15.25 -12.42 -6.43
CA LEU A 455 15.10 -12.87 -5.05
C LEU A 455 14.16 -11.97 -4.24
N HIS A 456 13.30 -12.59 -3.44
CA HIS A 456 12.30 -11.94 -2.58
C HIS A 456 12.89 -11.48 -1.23
N GLY A 457 12.15 -10.63 -0.51
CA GLY A 457 12.47 -10.09 0.82
C GLY A 457 12.16 -11.03 1.99
N ILE A 458 12.48 -10.61 3.21
CA ILE A 458 12.49 -11.51 4.39
C ILE A 458 11.10 -12.08 4.74
N GLY A 459 10.05 -11.31 4.51
CA GLY A 459 8.65 -11.69 4.73
C GLY A 459 8.01 -12.42 3.54
N GLY A 460 8.71 -12.52 2.42
CA GLY A 460 8.17 -13.02 1.17
C GLY A 460 8.35 -14.52 0.93
N ASP A 461 8.03 -14.87 -0.31
CA ASP A 461 8.14 -16.18 -0.93
C ASP A 461 8.27 -16.02 -2.46
N GLU A 462 8.22 -17.11 -3.22
CA GLU A 462 8.33 -17.14 -4.69
C GLU A 462 7.26 -16.32 -5.44
N THR A 463 6.23 -15.82 -4.76
CA THR A 463 5.15 -15.02 -5.34
C THR A 463 5.21 -13.53 -4.96
N GLU A 464 6.20 -13.10 -4.17
CA GLU A 464 6.28 -11.71 -3.68
C GLU A 464 6.49 -10.69 -4.80
N TRP A 465 7.33 -11.01 -5.78
CA TRP A 465 7.55 -10.14 -6.93
C TRP A 465 6.27 -9.95 -7.75
N GLU A 466 5.43 -10.98 -7.87
CA GLU A 466 4.13 -10.89 -8.53
C GLU A 466 3.18 -9.95 -7.79
N ARG A 467 3.18 -10.00 -6.45
CA ARG A 467 2.38 -9.09 -5.61
C ARG A 467 2.84 -7.64 -5.69
N PHE A 468 4.14 -7.40 -5.80
CA PHE A 468 4.70 -6.05 -5.67
C PHE A 468 4.95 -5.33 -7.00
N ALA A 469 5.25 -6.07 -8.07
CA ALA A 469 5.77 -5.47 -9.29
C ALA A 469 5.21 -6.05 -10.59
N HIS A 470 4.33 -7.06 -10.55
CA HIS A 470 3.80 -7.71 -11.76
C HIS A 470 4.87 -7.93 -12.85
N PRO A 471 5.95 -8.71 -12.56
CA PRO A 471 7.15 -8.76 -13.38
C PRO A 471 6.85 -9.18 -14.82
N ASN A 472 5.84 -10.02 -15.04
CA ASN A 472 5.37 -10.37 -16.38
C ASN A 472 4.88 -9.14 -17.16
N VAL A 473 4.14 -8.23 -16.54
CA VAL A 473 3.62 -7.02 -17.20
C VAL A 473 4.76 -6.04 -17.51
N ILE A 474 5.62 -5.76 -16.53
CA ILE A 474 6.78 -4.87 -16.73
C ILE A 474 7.66 -5.40 -17.88
N LEU A 475 7.97 -6.69 -17.87
CA LEU A 475 8.83 -7.30 -18.90
C LEU A 475 8.14 -7.36 -20.26
N ASP A 476 6.86 -7.72 -20.33
CA ASP A 476 6.11 -7.76 -21.59
C ASP A 476 6.08 -6.36 -22.24
N ASN A 477 5.79 -5.32 -21.46
CA ASN A 477 5.78 -3.93 -21.92
C ASN A 477 7.17 -3.51 -22.42
N LEU A 478 8.22 -3.73 -21.62
CA LEU A 478 9.59 -3.36 -21.99
C LEU A 478 10.12 -4.15 -23.21
N ILE A 479 9.77 -5.43 -23.34
CA ILE A 479 10.14 -6.27 -24.49
C ILE A 479 9.39 -5.82 -25.74
N ALA A 480 8.09 -5.52 -25.64
CA ALA A 480 7.30 -5.00 -26.75
C ALA A 480 7.83 -3.64 -27.26
N GLU A 481 8.34 -2.81 -26.35
CA GLU A 481 8.99 -1.53 -26.66
C GLU A 481 10.44 -1.66 -27.13
N GLY A 482 11.02 -2.87 -27.11
CA GLY A 482 12.42 -3.11 -27.45
C GLY A 482 13.42 -2.54 -26.44
N LYS A 483 12.98 -2.20 -25.24
CA LYS A 483 13.79 -1.62 -24.16
C LYS A 483 14.43 -2.68 -23.25
N ALA A 484 13.91 -3.90 -23.21
CA ALA A 484 14.50 -5.02 -22.48
C ALA A 484 14.82 -6.20 -23.41
N ALA A 485 15.91 -6.92 -23.11
CA ALA A 485 16.23 -8.15 -23.79
C ALA A 485 15.19 -9.25 -23.45
N PRO A 486 14.71 -10.06 -24.41
CA PRO A 486 13.89 -11.23 -24.10
C PRO A 486 14.68 -12.20 -23.20
N MET A 487 14.19 -12.41 -21.97
CA MET A 487 14.90 -13.17 -20.92
C MET A 487 13.94 -14.05 -20.13
N ILE A 488 14.47 -15.10 -19.52
CA ILE A 488 13.75 -15.90 -18.51
C ILE A 488 13.97 -15.26 -17.14
N VAL A 489 12.91 -15.12 -16.35
CA VAL A 489 13.01 -14.65 -14.96
C VAL A 489 12.57 -15.75 -14.01
N VAL A 490 13.43 -16.08 -13.06
CA VAL A 490 13.23 -17.16 -12.09
C VAL A 490 13.11 -16.52 -10.71
N MET A 491 11.99 -16.74 -10.04
CA MET A 491 11.67 -16.21 -8.71
C MET A 491 11.60 -17.37 -7.72
N PRO A 492 12.74 -17.83 -7.18
CA PRO A 492 12.77 -18.91 -6.22
C PRO A 492 12.41 -18.41 -4.81
N ASN A 493 11.97 -19.33 -3.96
CA ASN A 493 11.88 -19.07 -2.53
C ASN A 493 13.30 -19.06 -1.92
N GLY A 494 13.74 -17.91 -1.40
CA GLY A 494 15.06 -17.71 -0.80
C GLY A 494 15.24 -18.34 0.59
N ARG A 495 14.19 -18.93 1.18
CA ARG A 495 14.19 -19.54 2.52
C ARG A 495 14.50 -21.03 2.44
N ALA A 496 15.77 -21.41 2.32
CA ALA A 496 16.18 -22.81 2.13
C ALA A 496 16.05 -23.69 3.40
N GLN A 497 14.82 -24.12 3.70
CA GLN A 497 14.49 -25.06 4.78
C GLN A 497 13.22 -25.86 4.46
N LYS A 498 12.96 -26.95 5.20
CA LYS A 498 11.81 -27.83 4.92
C LYS A 498 10.44 -27.16 5.07
N ASN A 499 10.31 -26.24 6.02
CA ASN A 499 9.15 -25.36 6.12
C ASN A 499 9.55 -23.96 5.64
N ASP A 500 9.46 -23.73 4.35
CA ASP A 500 9.83 -22.48 3.70
C ASP A 500 8.68 -21.48 3.61
N ARG A 501 7.55 -21.73 4.30
CA ARG A 501 6.45 -20.78 4.46
C ARG A 501 6.90 -19.52 5.20
N ALA A 502 6.34 -18.38 4.78
CA ALA A 502 6.51 -17.10 5.45
C ALA A 502 5.61 -17.00 6.70
N GLU A 503 5.85 -17.85 7.70
CA GLU A 503 5.04 -17.92 8.91
C GLU A 503 5.90 -17.85 10.19
N GLY A 504 5.30 -17.38 11.28
CA GLY A 504 5.98 -17.23 12.57
C GLY A 504 7.06 -16.15 12.58
N ASN A 505 8.11 -16.35 13.40
CA ASN A 505 9.21 -15.38 13.50
C ASN A 505 10.14 -15.50 12.28
N VAL A 506 9.96 -14.62 11.29
CA VAL A 506 10.76 -14.58 10.06
C VAL A 506 12.26 -14.41 10.32
N MET A 507 12.66 -13.72 11.40
CA MET A 507 14.07 -13.58 11.78
C MET A 507 14.70 -14.90 12.25
N ALA A 508 13.90 -15.85 12.73
CA ALA A 508 14.37 -17.19 13.08
C ALA A 508 14.80 -18.00 11.85
N SER A 509 14.40 -17.57 10.64
CA SER A 509 14.79 -18.20 9.37
C SER A 509 16.13 -17.68 8.82
N ALA A 510 16.85 -16.80 9.53
CA ALA A 510 18.16 -16.28 9.12
C ALA A 510 19.15 -17.37 8.65
N PRO A 511 19.29 -18.53 9.32
CA PRO A 511 20.15 -19.61 8.82
C PRO A 511 19.67 -20.22 7.49
N ALA A 512 18.36 -20.26 7.24
CA ALA A 512 17.79 -20.77 6.00
C ALA A 512 18.10 -19.84 4.81
N PHE A 513 18.04 -18.53 5.03
CA PHE A 513 18.42 -17.55 4.00
C PHE A 513 19.90 -17.60 3.64
N ALA A 514 20.79 -17.89 4.61
CA ALA A 514 22.21 -18.11 4.32
C ALA A 514 22.47 -19.42 3.56
N LYS A 515 21.70 -20.48 3.86
CA LYS A 515 21.81 -21.78 3.14
C LYS A 515 21.35 -21.71 1.69
N PHE A 516 20.57 -20.70 1.33
CA PHE A 516 19.99 -20.59 0.00
C PHE A 516 21.04 -20.46 -1.11
N GLU A 517 22.25 -19.98 -0.83
CA GLU A 517 23.33 -19.97 -1.82
C GLU A 517 23.63 -21.38 -2.39
N ALA A 518 23.68 -22.39 -1.51
CA ALA A 518 23.93 -23.77 -1.92
C ALA A 518 22.75 -24.34 -2.72
N ASP A 519 21.52 -24.01 -2.33
CA ASP A 519 20.31 -24.39 -3.05
C ASP A 519 20.21 -23.71 -4.43
N LEU A 520 20.55 -22.42 -4.51
CA LEU A 520 20.59 -21.65 -5.75
C LEU A 520 21.57 -22.26 -6.75
N GLN A 521 22.81 -22.53 -6.33
CA GLN A 521 23.86 -23.07 -7.19
C GLN A 521 23.69 -24.57 -7.49
N GLY A 522 23.30 -25.35 -6.49
CA GLY A 522 23.27 -26.82 -6.57
C GLY A 522 21.97 -27.40 -7.11
N ASP A 523 20.84 -26.69 -6.96
CA ASP A 523 19.52 -27.22 -7.25
C ASP A 523 18.70 -26.31 -8.21
N VAL A 524 18.59 -25.01 -7.92
CA VAL A 524 17.77 -24.08 -8.73
C VAL A 524 18.35 -23.86 -10.12
N ILE A 525 19.62 -23.43 -10.23
CA ILE A 525 20.28 -23.17 -11.52
C ILE A 525 20.28 -24.44 -12.40
N PRO A 526 20.72 -25.63 -11.92
CA PRO A 526 20.69 -26.85 -12.71
C PRO A 526 19.28 -27.28 -13.14
N THR A 527 18.27 -27.05 -12.29
CA THR A 527 16.88 -27.35 -12.66
C THR A 527 16.44 -26.48 -13.83
N ILE A 528 16.70 -25.18 -13.78
CA ILE A 528 16.33 -24.25 -14.86
C ILE A 528 17.06 -24.61 -16.16
N GLU A 529 18.36 -24.88 -16.09
CA GLU A 529 19.17 -25.29 -17.25
C GLU A 529 18.73 -26.61 -17.89
N SER A 530 18.13 -27.50 -17.10
CA SER A 530 17.62 -28.79 -17.61
C SER A 530 16.22 -28.69 -18.25
N ARG A 531 15.42 -27.71 -17.86
CA ARG A 531 13.99 -27.60 -18.24
C ARG A 531 13.72 -26.51 -19.27
N TYR A 532 14.56 -25.48 -19.31
CA TYR A 532 14.39 -24.32 -20.19
C TYR A 532 15.60 -24.14 -21.11
N SER A 533 15.38 -23.55 -22.28
CA SER A 533 16.45 -23.29 -23.24
C SER A 533 17.21 -22.02 -22.85
N VAL A 534 18.34 -22.19 -22.18
CA VAL A 534 19.08 -21.09 -21.56
C VAL A 534 20.51 -20.97 -22.05
N LEU A 535 21.06 -19.76 -21.95
CA LEU A 535 22.48 -19.48 -22.04
C LEU A 535 23.08 -19.68 -20.63
N ALA A 536 23.79 -20.79 -20.44
CA ALA A 536 24.25 -21.27 -19.13
C ALA A 536 25.61 -20.71 -18.67
N ASP A 537 26.20 -19.79 -19.43
CA ASP A 537 27.44 -19.13 -19.03
C ASP A 537 27.17 -17.88 -18.17
N ARG A 538 28.21 -17.37 -17.49
CA ARG A 538 28.10 -16.23 -16.59
C ARG A 538 27.63 -14.94 -17.27
N GLU A 539 27.97 -14.74 -18.53
CA GLU A 539 27.67 -13.50 -19.26
C GLU A 539 26.17 -13.36 -19.51
N HIS A 540 25.41 -14.46 -19.37
CA HIS A 540 23.97 -14.51 -19.56
C HIS A 540 23.21 -14.88 -18.27
N ARG A 541 23.87 -14.78 -17.12
CA ARG A 541 23.28 -15.06 -15.82
C ARG A 541 23.32 -13.83 -14.90
N ALA A 542 22.13 -13.39 -14.49
CA ALA A 542 21.94 -12.26 -13.59
C ALA A 542 21.34 -12.69 -12.25
N LEU A 543 21.67 -11.97 -11.19
CA LEU A 543 21.10 -12.14 -9.85
C LEU A 543 20.68 -10.77 -9.30
N ALA A 544 19.39 -10.60 -9.00
CA ALA A 544 18.90 -9.38 -8.38
C ALA A 544 17.84 -9.67 -7.33
N GLY A 545 17.51 -8.71 -6.47
CA GLY A 545 16.47 -8.90 -5.46
C GLY A 545 16.16 -7.66 -4.63
N LEU A 546 15.06 -7.75 -3.88
CA LEU A 546 14.57 -6.68 -3.02
C LEU A 546 14.87 -6.96 -1.54
N SER A 547 15.14 -5.93 -0.75
CA SER A 547 15.31 -6.03 0.70
C SER A 547 16.37 -7.09 1.08
N MET A 548 15.98 -8.12 1.81
CA MET A 548 16.85 -9.27 2.14
C MET A 548 17.30 -10.02 0.89
N GLY A 549 16.45 -10.13 -0.13
CA GLY A 549 16.81 -10.67 -1.45
C GLY A 549 17.83 -9.80 -2.17
N GLY A 550 17.81 -8.48 -1.94
CA GLY A 550 18.86 -7.56 -2.41
C GLY A 550 20.18 -7.82 -1.70
N GLY A 551 20.15 -7.98 -0.37
CA GLY A 551 21.31 -8.40 0.41
C GLY A 551 21.87 -9.77 0.01
N GLN A 552 20.99 -10.76 -0.25
CA GLN A 552 21.38 -12.07 -0.80
C GLN A 552 22.02 -11.92 -2.18
N SER A 553 21.46 -11.09 -3.05
CA SER A 553 21.98 -10.86 -4.40
C SER A 553 23.39 -10.27 -4.37
N LEU A 554 23.64 -9.30 -3.50
CA LEU A 554 24.99 -8.76 -3.29
C LEU A 554 25.93 -9.82 -2.69
N ASN A 555 25.50 -10.53 -1.65
CA ASN A 555 26.32 -11.53 -0.98
C ASN A 555 26.75 -12.68 -1.89
N PHE A 556 25.82 -13.20 -2.70
CA PHE A 556 26.02 -14.37 -3.55
C PHE A 556 26.56 -13.97 -4.92
N GLY A 557 26.04 -12.89 -5.51
CA GLY A 557 26.49 -12.41 -6.82
C GLY A 557 27.96 -12.00 -6.80
N LEU A 558 28.34 -11.13 -5.85
CA LEU A 558 29.72 -10.65 -5.72
C LEU A 558 30.67 -11.72 -5.16
N GLY A 559 30.14 -12.69 -4.40
CA GLY A 559 30.88 -13.86 -3.93
C GLY A 559 31.14 -14.92 -5.02
N ASN A 560 30.41 -14.90 -6.13
CA ASN A 560 30.46 -15.91 -7.18
C ASN A 560 30.56 -15.27 -8.57
N LEU A 561 31.58 -14.42 -8.77
CA LEU A 561 31.81 -13.71 -10.04
C LEU A 561 32.02 -14.65 -11.24
N ASP A 562 32.40 -15.91 -11.03
CA ASP A 562 32.50 -16.90 -12.12
C ASP A 562 31.14 -17.47 -12.56
N THR A 563 30.09 -17.21 -11.78
CA THR A 563 28.72 -17.67 -12.04
C THR A 563 27.81 -16.54 -12.52
N PHE A 564 27.96 -15.33 -11.97
CA PHE A 564 27.13 -14.16 -12.28
C PHE A 564 27.96 -13.01 -12.84
N ALA A 565 27.48 -12.41 -13.93
CA ALA A 565 28.08 -11.20 -14.49
C ALA A 565 27.25 -9.93 -14.21
N TRP A 566 26.00 -10.09 -13.77
CA TRP A 566 25.06 -8.99 -13.54
C TRP A 566 24.46 -9.13 -12.16
N VAL A 567 24.66 -8.13 -11.30
CA VAL A 567 24.21 -8.17 -9.90
C VAL A 567 23.40 -6.93 -9.57
N GLY A 568 22.21 -7.10 -9.01
CA GLY A 568 21.32 -6.00 -8.59
C GLY A 568 20.91 -6.11 -7.12
N GLY A 569 21.06 -5.03 -6.36
CA GLY A 569 20.57 -4.93 -4.99
C GLY A 569 19.60 -3.77 -4.85
N PHE A 570 18.34 -4.05 -4.53
CA PHE A 570 17.30 -3.05 -4.28
C PHE A 570 16.99 -3.01 -2.79
N SER A 571 17.23 -1.88 -2.11
CA SER A 571 17.07 -1.74 -0.65
C SER A 571 17.80 -2.81 0.18
N SER A 572 19.05 -3.15 -0.18
CA SER A 572 19.76 -4.34 0.33
C SER A 572 19.98 -4.36 1.86
N ALA A 573 19.12 -5.04 2.61
CA ALA A 573 19.23 -5.25 4.07
C ALA A 573 18.22 -6.33 4.54
N PRO A 574 18.38 -6.98 5.70
CA PRO A 574 19.37 -6.75 6.76
C PRO A 574 20.60 -7.67 6.73
N ASN A 575 20.69 -8.62 5.80
CA ASN A 575 21.72 -9.67 5.74
C ASN A 575 22.94 -9.32 4.86
N THR A 576 23.01 -8.10 4.35
CA THR A 576 24.11 -7.62 3.49
C THR A 576 25.43 -7.63 4.27
N LYS A 577 26.45 -8.29 3.73
CA LYS A 577 27.80 -8.31 4.32
C LYS A 577 28.41 -6.90 4.35
N PRO A 578 29.37 -6.62 5.24
CA PRO A 578 30.14 -5.39 5.19
C PRO A 578 30.76 -5.18 3.79
N PRO A 579 30.88 -3.94 3.29
CA PRO A 579 31.31 -3.69 1.91
C PRO A 579 32.66 -4.33 1.53
N ALA A 580 33.65 -4.31 2.42
CA ALA A 580 34.95 -4.94 2.19
C ALA A 580 34.90 -6.48 2.07
N GLU A 581 33.87 -7.11 2.65
CA GLU A 581 33.63 -8.55 2.51
C GLU A 581 32.79 -8.88 1.26
N LEU A 582 31.98 -7.92 0.78
CA LEU A 582 31.26 -8.06 -0.50
C LEU A 582 32.20 -8.01 -1.69
N VAL A 583 33.21 -7.13 -1.63
CA VAL A 583 34.17 -6.92 -2.73
C VAL A 583 35.61 -7.07 -2.21
N PRO A 584 36.02 -8.30 -1.84
CA PRO A 584 37.37 -8.53 -1.33
C PRO A 584 38.45 -8.38 -2.41
N ASP A 585 38.08 -8.49 -3.70
CA ASP A 585 38.93 -8.22 -4.85
C ASP A 585 38.24 -7.25 -5.83
N PRO A 586 38.45 -5.93 -5.65
CA PRO A 586 37.88 -4.91 -6.54
C PRO A 586 38.37 -5.00 -8.00
N ALA A 587 39.55 -5.57 -8.24
CA ALA A 587 40.07 -5.73 -9.60
C ALA A 587 39.29 -6.82 -10.35
N ALA A 588 39.04 -7.95 -9.69
CA ALA A 588 38.17 -8.98 -10.25
C ALA A 588 36.74 -8.47 -10.49
N ALA A 589 36.19 -7.67 -9.56
CA ALA A 589 34.86 -7.07 -9.73
C ALA A 589 34.78 -6.16 -10.97
N ARG A 590 35.79 -5.28 -11.17
CA ARG A 590 35.90 -4.44 -12.37
C ARG A 590 35.98 -5.24 -13.67
N GLU A 591 36.79 -6.29 -13.68
CA GLU A 591 37.05 -7.06 -14.89
C GLU A 591 35.85 -7.95 -15.26
N LYS A 592 35.21 -8.55 -14.26
CA LYS A 592 34.22 -9.61 -14.48
C LYS A 592 32.78 -9.10 -14.50
N LEU A 593 32.42 -8.04 -13.77
CA LEU A 593 31.03 -7.56 -13.76
C LEU A 593 30.72 -6.80 -15.04
N LYS A 594 29.58 -7.12 -15.64
CA LYS A 594 28.96 -6.36 -16.72
C LYS A 594 28.04 -5.26 -16.19
N LEU A 595 27.39 -5.53 -15.05
CA LEU A 595 26.56 -4.58 -14.35
C LEU A 595 26.57 -4.87 -12.85
N LEU A 596 26.81 -3.82 -12.06
CA LEU A 596 26.50 -3.79 -10.64
C LEU A 596 25.50 -2.66 -10.41
N TRP A 597 24.30 -3.01 -9.95
CA TRP A 597 23.22 -2.08 -9.70
C TRP A 597 22.94 -2.00 -8.20
N LEU A 598 22.95 -0.79 -7.66
CA LEU A 598 22.49 -0.48 -6.32
C LEU A 598 21.37 0.54 -6.44
N SER A 599 20.22 0.22 -5.83
CA SER A 599 19.17 1.20 -5.64
C SER A 599 18.59 1.14 -4.24
N CYS A 600 18.13 2.28 -3.78
CA CYS A 600 17.44 2.43 -2.50
C CYS A 600 16.62 3.72 -2.56
N GLY A 601 15.45 3.75 -1.93
CA GLY A 601 14.73 5.00 -1.80
C GLY A 601 15.35 5.91 -0.73
N ASP A 602 15.23 7.23 -0.90
CA ASP A 602 15.75 8.25 0.02
C ASP A 602 15.01 8.29 1.37
N GLN A 603 13.83 7.64 1.45
CA GLN A 603 13.04 7.47 2.67
C GLN A 603 13.22 6.07 3.29
N ASP A 604 14.07 5.22 2.70
CA ASP A 604 14.33 3.89 3.22
C ASP A 604 15.20 3.99 4.49
N GLY A 605 14.63 3.62 5.64
CA GLY A 605 15.34 3.61 6.92
C GLY A 605 16.58 2.69 6.96
N LEU A 606 16.79 1.86 5.93
CA LEU A 606 17.95 0.98 5.73
C LEU A 606 18.94 1.52 4.67
N ILE A 607 18.72 2.69 4.09
CA ILE A 607 19.54 3.29 3.03
C ILE A 607 21.04 3.33 3.34
N ARG A 608 21.40 3.51 4.62
CA ARG A 608 22.78 3.46 5.11
C ARG A 608 23.56 2.21 4.69
N VAL A 609 22.86 1.08 4.49
CA VAL A 609 23.46 -0.18 4.05
C VAL A 609 23.86 -0.07 2.58
N SER A 610 22.93 0.30 1.70
CA SER A 610 23.20 0.52 0.27
C SER A 610 24.24 1.63 0.05
N GLN A 611 24.14 2.76 0.77
CA GLN A 611 25.15 3.82 0.74
C GLN A 611 26.53 3.31 1.15
N ALA A 612 26.63 2.44 2.15
CA ALA A 612 27.93 1.90 2.57
C ALA A 612 28.58 1.07 1.47
N VAL A 613 27.78 0.29 0.71
CA VAL A 613 28.28 -0.45 -0.44
C VAL A 613 28.67 0.50 -1.56
N HIS A 614 27.80 1.45 -1.93
CA HIS A 614 28.06 2.48 -2.94
C HIS A 614 29.40 3.19 -2.71
N ARG A 615 29.61 3.74 -1.51
CA ARG A 615 30.85 4.45 -1.15
C ARG A 615 32.08 3.58 -1.27
N HIS A 616 31.99 2.34 -0.81
CA HIS A 616 33.13 1.43 -0.91
C HIS A 616 33.47 1.13 -2.37
N LEU A 617 32.46 0.96 -3.23
CA LEU A 617 32.68 0.76 -4.67
C LEU A 617 33.29 1.99 -5.32
N GLU A 618 32.86 3.20 -4.95
CA GLU A 618 33.49 4.46 -5.40
C GLU A 618 34.95 4.57 -4.96
N GLU A 619 35.22 4.36 -3.66
CA GLU A 619 36.57 4.40 -3.08
C GLU A 619 37.51 3.39 -3.76
N GLN A 620 37.00 2.22 -4.13
CA GLN A 620 37.75 1.18 -4.80
C GLN A 620 37.78 1.33 -6.33
N GLY A 621 37.04 2.28 -6.91
CA GLY A 621 36.93 2.47 -8.35
C GLY A 621 36.30 1.29 -9.08
N VAL A 622 35.23 0.70 -8.52
CA VAL A 622 34.46 -0.37 -9.18
C VAL A 622 33.24 0.25 -9.88
N PRO A 623 33.10 0.13 -11.21
CA PRO A 623 31.94 0.63 -11.93
C PRO A 623 30.64 0.02 -11.41
N HIS A 624 29.69 0.88 -11.11
CA HIS A 624 28.36 0.49 -10.68
C HIS A 624 27.38 1.64 -10.92
N ILE A 625 26.10 1.30 -10.93
CA ILE A 625 25.00 2.25 -10.92
C ILE A 625 24.56 2.44 -9.48
N TRP A 626 24.47 3.70 -9.05
CA TRP A 626 23.79 4.11 -7.83
C TRP A 626 22.56 4.93 -8.21
N HIS A 627 21.38 4.44 -7.83
CA HIS A 627 20.12 5.13 -8.08
C HIS A 627 19.36 5.31 -6.77
N VAL A 628 19.06 6.55 -6.42
CA VAL A 628 18.21 6.88 -5.28
C VAL A 628 16.95 7.57 -5.77
N ASP A 629 15.80 6.94 -5.59
CA ASP A 629 14.51 7.56 -5.83
C ASP A 629 13.91 8.10 -4.53
N THR A 630 12.70 8.66 -4.60
CA THR A 630 12.06 9.35 -3.46
C THR A 630 11.16 8.46 -2.58
N HIS A 631 11.29 7.12 -2.66
CA HIS A 631 10.42 6.19 -1.94
C HIS A 631 11.11 5.63 -0.68
N GLY A 632 10.42 4.76 0.05
CA GLY A 632 10.91 4.08 1.23
C GLY A 632 11.34 2.64 0.97
N HIS A 633 11.26 1.82 2.02
CA HIS A 633 11.50 0.38 1.95
C HIS A 633 10.24 -0.36 1.48
N ASP A 634 9.80 -0.09 0.26
CA ASP A 634 8.43 -0.43 -0.20
C ASP A 634 8.36 -0.98 -1.65
N PRO A 635 7.19 -1.53 -2.05
CA PRO A 635 6.96 -2.04 -3.39
C PRO A 635 7.11 -1.03 -4.54
N GLN A 636 6.94 0.28 -4.31
CA GLN A 636 7.10 1.27 -5.36
C GLN A 636 8.57 1.38 -5.75
N HIS A 637 9.46 1.47 -4.76
CA HIS A 637 10.90 1.41 -5.02
C HIS A 637 11.29 0.12 -5.78
N TRP A 638 10.76 -1.04 -5.35
CA TRP A 638 11.16 -2.33 -5.93
C TRP A 638 10.61 -2.56 -7.34
N SER A 639 9.39 -2.14 -7.63
CA SER A 639 8.80 -2.23 -8.97
C SER A 639 9.52 -1.31 -9.95
N LYS A 640 9.81 -0.06 -9.57
CA LYS A 640 10.60 0.87 -10.38
C LYS A 640 12.05 0.38 -10.56
N SER A 641 12.66 -0.14 -9.50
CA SER A 641 13.98 -0.77 -9.56
C SER A 641 14.03 -1.93 -10.56
N LEU A 642 13.00 -2.79 -10.59
CA LEU A 642 12.90 -3.84 -11.59
C LEU A 642 12.75 -3.25 -13.01
N TYR A 643 11.92 -2.22 -13.19
CA TYR A 643 11.75 -1.54 -14.49
C TYR A 643 13.06 -0.95 -15.01
N TRP A 644 13.83 -0.22 -14.20
CA TRP A 644 15.10 0.34 -14.63
C TRP A 644 16.15 -0.74 -14.85
N PHE A 645 16.26 -1.69 -13.92
CA PHE A 645 17.25 -2.77 -14.01
C PHE A 645 17.02 -3.66 -15.23
N ALA A 646 15.77 -4.00 -15.55
CA ALA A 646 15.41 -4.83 -16.70
C ALA A 646 15.79 -4.19 -18.04
N GLN A 647 15.87 -2.86 -18.10
CA GLN A 647 16.33 -2.14 -19.29
C GLN A 647 17.84 -2.18 -19.46
N GLN A 648 18.60 -2.36 -18.38
CA GLN A 648 20.08 -2.38 -18.40
C GLN A 648 20.65 -3.79 -18.48
N VAL A 649 19.99 -4.78 -17.87
CA VAL A 649 20.52 -6.15 -17.77
C VAL A 649 20.54 -6.83 -19.14
N PHE A 650 21.63 -7.54 -19.44
CA PHE A 650 21.88 -8.22 -20.71
C PHE A 650 21.94 -7.32 -21.94
N GLN A 651 22.00 -5.99 -21.77
CA GLN A 651 22.27 -5.10 -22.88
C GLN A 651 23.72 -5.27 -23.36
N PRO A 652 23.99 -5.12 -24.67
CA PRO A 652 25.36 -5.08 -25.17
C PRO A 652 26.11 -3.92 -24.49
N THR A 653 27.23 -4.22 -23.83
CA THR A 653 28.10 -3.16 -23.30
C THR A 653 28.72 -2.45 -24.51
N GLU A 654 28.47 -1.14 -24.69
CA GLU A 654 29.26 -0.35 -25.63
C GLU A 654 30.73 -0.45 -25.19
N GLN A 655 31.60 -0.93 -26.10
CA GLN A 655 33.03 -1.06 -25.87
C GLN A 655 33.74 0.29 -25.99
#